data_AF-A0A7X5VT00-F1
#
_entry.id   AF-A0A7X5VT00-F1
#
_cell.length_a   1.000
_cell.length_b   1.000
_cell.length_c   1.000
_cell.angle_alpha   90.00
_cell.angle_beta   90.00
_cell.angle_gamma   90.00
#
_symmetry.space_group_name_H-M   'P 1'
#
loop_
_entity.id
_entity.type
_entity.pdbx_description
1 polymer ?
#
loop_
_entity_poly.entity_id
_entity_poly.type
_entity_poly.pdbx_seq_one_letter_code
_entity_poly.pdbx_strand_id
1 'polypeptide(L)'
;MANQTVDPQVQEALWDLQRYLSDEVAPMMVTDSIEVLLRCEPEVAAGEIQGWLVGQTAGASVSDCLFHAMKKLHLMVEFNLIDEQALERYLADLSTIVLGFCPEQERELLSQNLENLSHAVDSATAGKVEYLHRQAGRPAETSDGNGETSQPTAPLKPSSTRPAAVTKSPTPAGVTEADLELGLKRLTMVMERIGHAVQPAEQDQALNLAALNARNGLEFEGYLSRLRERGMEVDADDVFRSLGSSLPGWTLPEGAQAPPSRTVEAMHRLVSKATDPSESANRFSAMVQAAVEQFNTGNFVQARTMFELAGRVVDEERIKPELVESIKLRGDEHIAVERLHEASQDSTLFPALRSVLEFFPAYSPTELLDRLQNEPRRDRRKLQLALLEVHGENARTQVLDLLTFFAGDMANDPHGYFQRNLVYLLRRIDRAGDRDEELDLLVRCSELDIPPIVIREAIGALAKWTHPQSERALIERLAQLEMVMTGKLESILARGQVEALLERTIGALSKLGTSGALQAIVTHGFSRQTPLGHTMARLTVLGTHDLGGNAGIVDRLVSALRKELPSRVLGFVVHKNTPFLVPLIQALAGTRTPEVRAVLEEIVDRFPDRDFGDAAAKVLDGFGATPRNDGGPAGLSGDVELFGLPNLLQSLSDSQLTGTLTMMDREGKPFARLDLEDRMIVGCTTGQLNGETAFWQLFERPTPGTFSFKRGKPEPGEGQPLEIMPAILEALRRHDEYNAARAIAPDDAALVAGDVQPTPCEDEVDTNFIRAVWVKASSGATPEKCEAAIASDGYRVRRLYAHWIETGALKPA
;
A
#
# COMPACT_ATOMS: atom_id res chain seq x y z
N MET A 1 -28.06 -27.82 30.14
CA MET A 1 -26.70 -27.43 30.55
C MET A 1 -26.55 -25.96 30.23
N ALA A 2 -26.05 -25.17 31.18
CA ALA A 2 -26.07 -23.71 31.12
C ALA A 2 -25.24 -23.21 29.92
N ASN A 3 -25.85 -22.32 29.13
CA ASN A 3 -25.22 -21.67 27.98
C ASN A 3 -24.19 -20.66 28.54
N GLN A 4 -22.95 -21.10 28.74
CA GLN A 4 -21.84 -20.20 29.05
C GLN A 4 -21.62 -19.32 27.82
N THR A 5 -21.86 -18.02 27.97
CA THR A 5 -21.38 -17.01 27.04
C THR A 5 -19.86 -17.12 26.98
N VAL A 6 -19.34 -17.73 25.93
CA VAL A 6 -17.91 -17.78 25.64
C VAL A 6 -17.40 -16.35 25.59
N ASP A 7 -16.30 -16.08 26.29
CA ASP A 7 -15.62 -14.78 26.29
C ASP A 7 -15.43 -14.29 24.85
N PRO A 8 -15.82 -13.04 24.50
CA PRO A 8 -15.63 -12.48 23.16
C PRO A 8 -14.20 -12.63 22.64
N GLN A 9 -13.20 -12.56 23.52
CA GLN A 9 -11.80 -12.73 23.16
C GLN A 9 -11.48 -14.18 22.75
N VAL A 10 -12.13 -15.17 23.36
CA VAL A 10 -11.98 -16.59 23.01
C VAL A 10 -12.72 -16.90 21.71
N GLN A 11 -13.89 -16.29 21.47
CA GLN A 11 -14.60 -16.42 20.19
C GLN A 11 -13.79 -15.86 19.01
N GLU A 12 -13.17 -14.70 19.19
CA GLU A 12 -12.26 -14.11 18.19
C GLU A 12 -11.04 -15.00 17.95
N ALA A 13 -10.46 -15.56 19.01
CA ALA A 13 -9.31 -16.45 18.90
C ALA A 13 -9.62 -17.76 18.15
N LEU A 14 -10.82 -18.32 18.34
CA LEU A 14 -11.29 -19.50 17.61
C LEU A 14 -11.53 -19.18 16.13
N TRP A 15 -12.10 -18.01 15.83
CA TRP A 15 -12.29 -17.55 14.45
C TRP A 15 -10.94 -17.38 13.72
N ASP A 16 -9.95 -16.80 14.38
CA ASP A 16 -8.60 -16.66 13.82
C ASP A 16 -7.90 -18.01 13.63
N LEU A 17 -8.09 -18.96 14.56
CA LEU A 17 -7.62 -20.34 14.39
C LEU A 17 -8.19 -20.97 13.13
N GLN A 18 -9.50 -20.85 12.89
CA GLN A 18 -10.16 -21.40 11.70
C GLN A 18 -9.58 -20.82 10.39
N ARG A 19 -9.36 -19.50 10.34
CA ARG A 19 -8.76 -18.81 9.19
C ARG A 19 -7.31 -19.22 8.97
N TYR A 20 -6.56 -19.40 10.05
CA TYR A 20 -5.18 -19.87 10.00
C TYR A 20 -5.10 -21.30 9.45
N LEU A 21 -5.95 -22.20 9.95
CA LEU A 21 -6.06 -23.56 9.44
C LEU A 21 -6.42 -23.60 7.95
N SER A 22 -7.15 -22.60 7.46
CA SER A 22 -7.58 -22.45 6.05
C SER A 22 -6.61 -21.66 5.15
N ASP A 23 -5.40 -21.32 5.64
CA ASP A 23 -4.39 -20.55 4.90
C ASP A 23 -4.81 -19.11 4.50
N GLU A 24 -5.84 -18.55 5.14
CA GLU A 24 -6.28 -17.18 4.87
C GLU A 24 -5.43 -16.11 5.58
N VAL A 25 -4.71 -16.51 6.64
CA VAL A 25 -3.89 -15.63 7.45
C VAL A 25 -2.56 -16.30 7.79
N ALA A 26 -1.48 -15.51 7.84
CA ALA A 26 -0.13 -16.01 8.14
C ALA A 26 0.07 -16.28 9.65
N PRO A 27 1.03 -17.16 10.02
CA PRO A 27 1.42 -17.44 11.41
C PRO A 27 1.49 -16.23 12.36
N MET A 28 2.18 -15.16 11.94
CA MET A 28 2.38 -13.95 12.73
C MET A 28 1.07 -13.20 13.04
N MET A 29 0.03 -13.41 12.23
CA MET A 29 -1.25 -12.72 12.36
C MET A 29 -2.14 -13.33 13.45
N VAL A 30 -1.88 -14.58 13.82
CA VAL A 30 -2.68 -15.35 14.79
C VAL A 30 -1.94 -15.65 16.09
N THR A 31 -0.69 -15.20 16.24
CA THR A 31 0.13 -15.43 17.45
C THR A 31 -0.61 -15.06 18.74
N ASP A 32 -1.15 -13.84 18.83
CA ASP A 32 -1.91 -13.38 20.00
C ASP A 32 -3.16 -14.26 20.26
N SER A 33 -3.80 -14.74 19.19
CA SER A 33 -5.01 -15.56 19.25
C SER A 33 -4.68 -16.97 19.74
N ILE A 34 -3.59 -17.57 19.26
CA ILE A 34 -3.11 -18.86 19.78
C ILE A 34 -2.66 -18.73 21.24
N GLU A 35 -2.00 -17.64 21.65
CA GLU A 35 -1.67 -17.40 23.06
C GLU A 35 -2.90 -17.31 23.98
N VAL A 36 -4.02 -16.78 23.48
CA VAL A 36 -5.30 -16.78 24.19
C VAL A 36 -5.84 -18.22 24.31
N LEU A 37 -5.79 -19.00 23.23
CA LEU A 37 -6.26 -20.39 23.23
C LEU A 37 -5.41 -21.30 24.13
N LEU A 38 -4.10 -21.04 24.26
CA LEU A 38 -3.21 -21.75 25.20
C LEU A 38 -3.60 -21.58 26.66
N ARG A 39 -4.38 -20.54 27.00
CA ARG A 39 -4.91 -20.31 28.35
C ARG A 39 -6.29 -20.94 28.56
N CYS A 40 -6.89 -21.48 27.51
CA CYS A 40 -8.18 -22.16 27.55
C CYS A 40 -8.00 -23.68 27.69
N GLU A 41 -9.08 -24.40 27.96
CA GLU A 41 -9.08 -25.88 27.89
C GLU A 41 -8.89 -26.34 26.42
N PRO A 42 -8.04 -27.36 26.14
CA PRO A 42 -7.80 -27.85 24.77
C PRO A 42 -9.06 -28.28 24.02
N GLU A 43 -10.12 -28.69 24.72
CA GLU A 43 -11.44 -29.02 24.19
C GLU A 43 -12.04 -27.87 23.37
N VAL A 44 -11.75 -26.62 23.72
CA VAL A 44 -12.25 -25.43 23.03
C VAL A 44 -11.65 -25.32 21.63
N ALA A 45 -10.32 -25.46 21.51
CA ALA A 45 -9.63 -25.48 20.22
C ALA A 45 -9.96 -26.76 19.42
N ALA A 46 -10.11 -27.91 20.10
CA ALA A 46 -10.51 -29.17 19.47
C ALA A 46 -11.88 -29.07 18.81
N GLY A 47 -12.86 -28.42 19.45
CA GLY A 47 -14.18 -28.18 18.89
C GLY A 47 -14.13 -27.35 17.60
N GLU A 48 -13.27 -26.34 17.55
CA GLU A 48 -13.08 -25.51 16.36
C GLU A 48 -12.36 -26.27 15.23
N ILE A 49 -11.32 -27.07 15.56
CA ILE A 49 -10.65 -27.96 14.60
C ILE A 49 -11.65 -28.97 14.01
N GLN A 50 -12.55 -29.50 14.82
CA GLN A 50 -13.61 -30.39 14.37
C GLN A 50 -14.61 -29.66 13.46
N GLY A 51 -14.99 -28.43 13.79
CA GLY A 51 -15.84 -27.58 12.95
C GLY A 51 -15.20 -27.27 11.60
N TRP A 52 -13.92 -26.92 11.60
CA TRP A 52 -13.11 -26.70 10.40
C TRP A 52 -13.02 -27.96 9.54
N LEU A 53 -12.80 -29.13 10.14
CA LEU A 53 -12.75 -30.43 9.45
C LEU A 53 -14.03 -30.74 8.68
N VAL A 54 -15.21 -30.44 9.24
CA VAL A 54 -16.51 -30.61 8.58
C VAL A 54 -16.66 -29.70 7.36
N GLY A 55 -15.98 -28.54 7.35
CA GLY A 55 -15.96 -27.60 6.24
C GLY A 55 -15.06 -27.99 5.06
N GLN A 56 -14.16 -28.97 5.23
CA GLN A 56 -13.24 -29.42 4.19
C GLN A 56 -13.90 -30.49 3.30
N THR A 57 -14.05 -30.24 1.99
CA THR A 57 -14.62 -31.24 1.06
C THR A 57 -13.69 -31.63 -0.09
N ALA A 58 -13.52 -32.96 -0.21
CA ALA A 58 -13.02 -33.77 -1.33
C ALA A 58 -11.51 -33.69 -1.65
N GLY A 59 -10.74 -34.65 -1.10
CA GLY A 59 -9.41 -35.03 -1.60
C GLY A 59 -8.47 -35.62 -0.54
N ALA A 60 -8.53 -35.12 0.70
CA ALA A 60 -7.65 -35.52 1.80
C ALA A 60 -8.37 -36.43 2.82
N SER A 61 -7.63 -37.34 3.46
CA SER A 61 -8.18 -38.17 4.55
C SER A 61 -8.40 -37.34 5.82
N VAL A 62 -9.26 -37.81 6.73
CA VAL A 62 -9.48 -37.13 8.02
C VAL A 62 -8.18 -37.07 8.80
N SER A 63 -7.38 -38.13 8.76
CA SER A 63 -6.04 -38.15 9.35
C SER A 63 -5.13 -37.06 8.78
N ASP A 64 -5.14 -36.81 7.47
CA ASP A 64 -4.29 -35.77 6.85
C ASP A 64 -4.70 -34.37 7.28
N CYS A 65 -6.00 -34.08 7.34
CA CYS A 65 -6.52 -32.79 7.79
C CYS A 65 -6.17 -32.53 9.27
N LEU A 66 -6.32 -33.54 10.12
CA LEU A 66 -5.98 -33.43 11.54
C LEU A 66 -4.47 -33.27 11.75
N PHE A 67 -3.65 -34.04 11.03
CA PHE A 67 -2.20 -33.87 11.05
C PHE A 67 -1.79 -32.46 10.57
N HIS A 68 -2.42 -31.95 9.52
CA HIS A 68 -2.17 -30.59 9.03
C HIS A 68 -2.48 -29.54 10.09
N ALA A 69 -3.61 -29.64 10.78
CA ALA A 69 -3.98 -28.70 11.83
C ALA A 69 -2.97 -28.71 12.99
N MET A 70 -2.56 -29.89 13.43
CA MET A 70 -1.56 -30.04 14.50
C MET A 70 -0.18 -29.54 14.07
N LYS A 71 0.24 -29.82 12.84
CA LYS A 71 1.49 -29.30 12.25
C LYS A 71 1.48 -27.78 12.19
N LYS A 72 0.37 -27.17 11.77
CA LYS A 72 0.24 -25.71 11.71
C LYS A 72 0.37 -25.03 13.06
N LEU A 73 -0.21 -25.61 14.10
CA LEU A 73 -0.01 -25.10 15.45
C LEU A 73 1.46 -25.24 15.85
N HIS A 74 2.09 -26.40 15.61
CA HIS A 74 3.50 -26.62 15.91
C HIS A 74 4.45 -25.64 15.18
N LEU A 75 4.14 -25.23 13.95
CA LEU A 75 4.90 -24.20 13.22
C LEU A 75 5.03 -22.86 13.98
N MET A 76 4.13 -22.57 14.95
CA MET A 76 4.26 -21.37 15.79
C MET A 76 5.56 -21.37 16.61
N VAL A 77 6.04 -22.54 17.01
CA VAL A 77 7.31 -22.70 17.74
C VAL A 77 8.49 -22.69 16.77
N GLU A 78 8.38 -23.34 15.61
CA GLU A 78 9.44 -23.27 14.58
C GLU A 78 9.75 -21.82 14.17
N PHE A 79 8.73 -20.96 14.14
CA PHE A 79 8.88 -19.53 13.84
C PHE A 79 9.22 -18.66 15.07
N ASN A 80 9.44 -19.24 16.25
CA ASN A 80 9.69 -18.54 17.52
C ASN A 80 8.61 -17.50 17.86
N LEU A 81 7.36 -17.78 17.51
CA LEU A 81 6.23 -16.87 17.75
C LEU A 81 5.58 -17.10 19.11
N ILE A 82 5.69 -18.33 19.64
CA ILE A 82 5.04 -18.76 20.89
C ILE A 82 6.04 -19.56 21.72
N ASP A 83 5.89 -19.53 23.05
CA ASP A 83 6.69 -20.32 23.98
C ASP A 83 6.57 -21.83 23.70
N GLU A 84 7.72 -22.46 23.48
CA GLU A 84 7.86 -23.87 23.12
C GLU A 84 7.26 -24.80 24.18
N GLN A 85 7.59 -24.59 25.45
CA GLN A 85 7.11 -25.45 26.54
C GLN A 85 5.60 -25.35 26.74
N ALA A 86 5.04 -24.14 26.62
CA ALA A 86 3.60 -23.91 26.74
C ALA A 86 2.83 -24.58 25.60
N LEU A 87 3.30 -24.44 24.35
CA LEU A 87 2.64 -25.02 23.19
C LEU A 87 2.77 -26.54 23.16
N GLU A 88 3.95 -27.10 23.43
CA GLU A 88 4.15 -28.56 23.44
C GLU A 88 3.22 -29.26 24.43
N ARG A 89 3.11 -28.71 25.64
CA ARG A 89 2.20 -29.23 26.67
C ARG A 89 0.75 -29.20 26.20
N TYR A 90 0.34 -28.08 25.59
CA TYR A 90 -1.01 -27.93 25.07
C TYR A 90 -1.30 -28.88 23.90
N LEU A 91 -0.33 -29.07 22.99
CA LEU A 91 -0.44 -29.98 21.85
C LEU A 91 -0.50 -31.44 22.29
N ALA A 92 0.17 -31.83 23.37
CA ALA A 92 0.06 -33.18 23.92
C ALA A 92 -1.37 -33.50 24.38
N ASP A 93 -2.00 -32.57 25.11
CA ASP A 93 -3.38 -32.70 25.58
C ASP A 93 -4.36 -32.65 24.38
N LEU A 94 -4.17 -31.71 23.45
CA LEU A 94 -4.98 -31.57 22.24
C LEU A 94 -4.91 -32.80 21.32
N SER A 95 -3.72 -33.42 21.18
CA SER A 95 -3.53 -34.64 20.38
C SER A 95 -4.42 -35.78 20.86
N THR A 96 -4.56 -35.93 22.18
CA THR A 96 -5.41 -36.97 22.79
C THR A 96 -6.88 -36.79 22.40
N ILE A 97 -7.35 -35.55 22.33
CA ILE A 97 -8.74 -35.21 21.97
C ILE A 97 -8.95 -35.41 20.46
N VAL A 98 -8.03 -34.89 19.64
CA VAL A 98 -8.13 -34.90 18.18
C VAL A 98 -8.06 -36.32 17.59
N LEU A 99 -7.33 -37.25 18.23
CA LEU A 99 -7.35 -38.68 17.86
C LEU A 99 -8.75 -39.30 17.96
N GLY A 100 -9.61 -38.76 18.83
CA GLY A 100 -11.01 -39.15 18.96
C GLY A 100 -11.87 -38.78 17.75
N PHE A 101 -11.48 -37.77 16.97
CA PHE A 101 -12.17 -37.37 15.73
C PHE A 101 -11.79 -38.22 14.53
N CYS A 102 -10.65 -38.92 14.60
CA CYS A 102 -10.14 -39.77 13.53
C CYS A 102 -10.87 -41.13 13.49
N PRO A 103 -11.27 -41.63 12.30
CA PRO A 103 -11.81 -42.99 12.13
C PRO A 103 -10.86 -44.07 12.66
N GLU A 104 -11.40 -45.17 13.20
CA GLU A 104 -10.59 -46.24 13.81
C GLU A 104 -9.51 -46.81 12.88
N GLN A 105 -9.76 -46.81 11.57
CA GLN A 105 -8.87 -47.34 10.54
C GLN A 105 -7.63 -46.46 10.30
N GLU A 106 -7.70 -45.17 10.62
CA GLU A 106 -6.62 -44.19 10.37
C GLU A 106 -5.95 -43.71 11.67
N ARG A 107 -6.52 -44.04 12.84
CA ARG A 107 -6.08 -43.54 14.15
C ARG A 107 -4.65 -43.94 14.51
N GLU A 108 -4.23 -45.17 14.18
CA GLU A 108 -2.87 -45.65 14.46
C GLU A 108 -1.82 -44.90 13.64
N LEU A 109 -2.12 -44.59 12.37
CA LEU A 109 -1.26 -43.80 11.49
C LEU A 109 -1.14 -42.34 11.98
N LEU A 110 -2.26 -41.72 12.36
CA LEU A 110 -2.25 -40.36 12.91
C LEU A 110 -1.47 -40.28 14.23
N SER A 111 -1.62 -41.28 15.12
CA SER A 111 -0.87 -41.35 16.39
C SER A 111 0.63 -41.34 16.15
N GLN A 112 1.11 -42.19 15.23
CA GLN A 112 2.54 -42.26 14.87
C GLN A 112 3.03 -40.94 14.26
N ASN A 113 2.22 -40.28 13.43
CA ASN A 113 2.58 -39.00 12.82
C ASN A 113 2.66 -37.86 13.85
N LEU A 114 1.76 -37.82 14.84
CA LEU A 114 1.77 -36.82 15.91
C LEU A 114 2.93 -37.03 16.89
N GLU A 115 3.28 -38.28 17.20
CA GLU A 115 4.48 -38.60 18.00
C GLU A 115 5.75 -38.10 17.29
N ASN A 116 5.85 -38.30 15.97
CA ASN A 116 6.98 -37.79 15.18
C ASN A 116 7.04 -36.25 15.13
N LEU A 117 5.88 -35.56 15.18
CA LEU A 117 5.81 -34.10 15.21
C LEU A 117 6.46 -33.52 16.48
N SER A 118 6.32 -34.21 17.62
CA SER A 118 6.96 -33.83 18.89
C SER A 118 8.47 -34.08 18.93
N HIS A 119 9.02 -34.79 17.93
CA HIS A 119 10.42 -35.20 17.87
C HIS A 119 11.18 -34.63 16.65
N ALA A 120 10.52 -33.98 15.71
CA ALA A 120 11.12 -33.53 14.46
C ALA A 120 11.64 -32.08 14.57
N VAL A 121 12.96 -31.92 14.57
CA VAL A 121 13.64 -30.59 14.48
C VAL A 121 13.88 -30.15 13.03
N ASP A 122 13.69 -30.99 12.00
CA ASP A 122 13.95 -30.59 10.61
C ASP A 122 13.15 -31.42 9.60
N SER A 123 12.09 -30.85 9.01
CA SER A 123 11.57 -31.27 7.69
C SER A 123 10.63 -30.25 7.05
N ALA A 124 11.23 -29.31 6.31
CA ALA A 124 10.53 -28.44 5.36
C ALA A 124 10.09 -29.23 4.11
N THR A 125 8.84 -29.71 4.11
CA THR A 125 8.01 -29.82 2.90
C THR A 125 6.53 -29.78 3.32
N ALA A 126 5.82 -28.74 2.89
CA ALA A 126 4.36 -28.72 2.87
C ALA A 126 3.95 -28.51 1.41
N GLY A 127 3.37 -29.53 0.81
CA GLY A 127 2.71 -29.41 -0.48
C GLY A 127 1.47 -28.52 -0.35
N LYS A 128 1.33 -27.56 -1.26
CA LYS A 128 0.13 -26.72 -1.41
C LYS A 128 -1.09 -27.63 -1.65
N VAL A 129 -2.15 -27.44 -0.88
CA VAL A 129 -3.49 -27.90 -1.26
C VAL A 129 -4.07 -26.83 -2.19
N GLU A 130 -4.49 -27.25 -3.38
CA GLU A 130 -5.01 -26.38 -4.44
C GLU A 130 -6.35 -25.73 -4.04
N TYR A 131 -6.46 -24.44 -4.33
CA TYR A 131 -7.61 -23.57 -4.10
C TYR A 131 -8.87 -24.06 -4.83
N LEU A 132 -10.00 -24.18 -4.12
CA LEU A 132 -11.34 -24.24 -4.72
C LEU A 132 -12.32 -23.33 -3.96
N HIS A 133 -12.47 -22.09 -4.44
CA HIS A 133 -13.55 -21.20 -4.02
C HIS A 133 -14.91 -21.68 -4.56
N ARG A 134 -15.90 -21.77 -3.67
CA ARG A 134 -17.32 -21.97 -3.99
C ARG A 134 -17.88 -20.72 -4.69
N GLN A 135 -18.26 -20.87 -5.95
CA GLN A 135 -19.28 -20.04 -6.62
C GLN A 135 -20.65 -20.29 -5.94
N ALA A 136 -21.18 -19.26 -5.28
CA ALA A 136 -22.61 -19.10 -5.05
C ALA A 136 -23.07 -17.93 -5.95
N GLY A 137 -24.15 -17.95 -6.70
CA GLY A 137 -25.14 -18.96 -7.02
C GLY A 137 -26.04 -18.33 -8.10
N ARG A 138 -26.31 -19.08 -9.17
CA ARG A 138 -27.42 -18.79 -10.09
C ARG A 138 -28.74 -19.06 -9.36
N PRO A 139 -29.77 -18.21 -9.47
CA PRO A 139 -31.13 -18.63 -9.27
C PRO A 139 -31.61 -19.35 -10.53
N ALA A 140 -32.10 -20.57 -10.32
CA ALA A 140 -32.75 -21.40 -11.31
C ALA A 140 -34.12 -20.84 -11.72
N GLU A 141 -34.46 -21.10 -12.98
CA GLU A 141 -35.78 -21.00 -13.58
C GLU A 141 -36.82 -21.79 -12.77
N THR A 142 -38.01 -21.21 -12.58
CA THR A 142 -39.27 -21.96 -12.42
C THR A 142 -40.39 -21.26 -13.18
N SER A 143 -41.23 -22.11 -13.75
CA SER A 143 -42.27 -21.89 -14.75
C SER A 143 -43.61 -21.36 -14.21
N ASP A 144 -44.34 -20.66 -15.09
CA ASP A 144 -45.79 -20.67 -15.36
C ASP A 144 -46.83 -20.75 -14.23
N GLY A 145 -47.74 -19.76 -14.23
CA GLY A 145 -49.03 -19.85 -13.53
C GLY A 145 -49.88 -18.57 -13.57
N ASN A 146 -50.82 -18.52 -14.51
CA ASN A 146 -51.88 -17.53 -14.75
C ASN A 146 -52.61 -16.94 -13.50
N GLY A 147 -53.02 -15.67 -13.61
CA GLY A 147 -54.02 -15.03 -12.75
C GLY A 147 -54.38 -13.60 -13.20
N GLU A 148 -55.58 -13.45 -13.76
CA GLU A 148 -56.12 -12.30 -14.50
C GLU A 148 -56.53 -11.06 -13.67
N THR A 149 -56.73 -9.94 -14.41
CA THR A 149 -57.62 -8.76 -14.17
C THR A 149 -57.22 -7.75 -13.09
N SER A 150 -57.16 -6.42 -13.31
CA SER A 150 -58.09 -5.56 -14.06
C SER A 150 -57.44 -4.23 -14.51
N GLN A 151 -57.75 -3.80 -15.73
CA GLN A 151 -57.72 -2.39 -16.17
C GLN A 151 -58.96 -1.63 -15.66
N PRO A 152 -58.99 -0.29 -15.78
CA PRO A 152 -59.80 0.30 -16.86
C PRO A 152 -59.12 1.45 -17.62
N THR A 153 -59.02 1.26 -18.94
CA THR A 153 -59.36 2.15 -20.08
C THR A 153 -59.49 3.68 -19.88
N ALA A 154 -58.54 4.44 -20.46
CA ALA A 154 -58.62 5.34 -21.65
C ALA A 154 -59.77 6.38 -21.83
N PRO A 155 -59.67 7.36 -22.77
CA PRO A 155 -58.53 8.13 -23.32
C PRO A 155 -58.82 9.65 -23.39
N LEU A 156 -57.88 10.50 -23.83
CA LEU A 156 -58.12 11.72 -24.65
C LEU A 156 -56.78 12.30 -25.17
N LYS A 157 -56.61 12.36 -26.50
CA LYS A 157 -55.67 13.22 -27.24
C LYS A 157 -56.50 14.34 -27.91
N PRO A 158 -55.92 15.30 -28.67
CA PRO A 158 -54.92 16.31 -28.32
C PRO A 158 -55.45 17.73 -28.66
N SER A 159 -54.89 18.80 -28.10
CA SER A 159 -55.16 20.16 -28.59
C SER A 159 -53.88 20.93 -28.87
N SER A 160 -53.68 21.20 -30.16
CA SER A 160 -52.71 22.13 -30.71
C SER A 160 -52.97 23.57 -30.28
N THR A 161 -51.92 24.30 -29.88
CA THR A 161 -51.86 25.74 -30.12
C THR A 161 -50.43 26.17 -30.44
N ARG A 162 -50.34 27.10 -31.39
CA ARG A 162 -49.21 27.56 -32.21
C ARG A 162 -48.17 28.44 -31.45
N PRO A 163 -47.04 28.81 -32.09
CA PRO A 163 -45.75 29.05 -31.45
C PRO A 163 -45.54 30.49 -30.98
N ALA A 164 -44.76 30.67 -29.92
CA ALA A 164 -44.16 31.95 -29.56
C ALA A 164 -42.74 32.03 -30.11
N ALA A 165 -42.42 33.22 -30.63
CA ALA A 165 -41.27 33.52 -31.46
C ALA A 165 -39.92 33.33 -30.76
N VAL A 166 -38.97 32.73 -31.48
CA VAL A 166 -37.55 32.71 -31.17
C VAL A 166 -37.00 34.13 -31.38
N THR A 167 -36.80 34.86 -30.29
CA THR A 167 -35.96 36.06 -30.28
C THR A 167 -34.50 35.61 -30.21
N LYS A 168 -33.74 35.89 -31.27
CA LYS A 168 -32.30 35.70 -31.35
C LYS A 168 -31.60 36.56 -30.29
N SER A 169 -30.97 35.91 -29.31
CA SER A 169 -30.01 36.54 -28.40
C SER A 169 -28.59 36.38 -28.97
N PRO A 170 -27.69 37.35 -28.75
CA PRO A 170 -26.47 37.52 -29.52
C PRO A 170 -25.37 36.52 -29.13
N THR A 171 -24.71 35.97 -30.15
CA THR A 171 -23.48 35.17 -30.07
C THR A 171 -22.37 36.00 -29.40
N PRO A 172 -21.72 35.53 -28.32
CA PRO A 172 -20.52 36.16 -27.80
C PRO A 172 -19.33 35.87 -28.73
N ALA A 173 -18.49 36.88 -28.94
CA ALA A 173 -17.38 36.90 -29.88
C ALA A 173 -16.31 35.82 -29.62
N GLY A 174 -15.82 35.23 -30.70
CA GLY A 174 -14.64 34.33 -30.69
C GLY A 174 -14.83 32.94 -31.31
N VAL A 175 -15.96 32.66 -31.97
CA VAL A 175 -16.25 31.35 -32.56
C VAL A 175 -16.59 31.50 -34.03
N THR A 176 -15.89 30.78 -34.91
CA THR A 176 -16.28 30.71 -36.32
C THR A 176 -17.31 29.60 -36.52
N GLU A 177 -18.27 29.81 -37.42
CA GLU A 177 -19.29 28.80 -37.80
C GLU A 177 -18.64 27.50 -38.31
N ALA A 178 -17.42 27.60 -38.85
CA ALA A 178 -16.57 26.50 -39.28
C ALA A 178 -16.12 25.56 -38.14
N ASP A 179 -15.89 26.08 -36.92
CA ASP A 179 -15.45 25.26 -35.78
C ASP A 179 -16.58 24.38 -35.23
N LEU A 180 -17.82 24.87 -35.33
CA LEU A 180 -19.03 24.14 -34.96
C LEU A 180 -19.34 23.05 -36.00
N GLU A 181 -19.23 23.38 -37.29
CA GLU A 181 -19.35 22.40 -38.37
C GLU A 181 -18.28 21.30 -38.27
N LEU A 182 -17.04 21.64 -37.90
CA LEU A 182 -15.96 20.67 -37.74
C LEU A 182 -16.21 19.69 -36.59
N GLY A 183 -16.66 20.17 -35.42
CA GLY A 183 -17.04 19.31 -34.29
C GLY A 183 -18.23 18.39 -34.61
N LEU A 184 -19.23 18.92 -35.31
CA LEU A 184 -20.37 18.16 -35.81
C LEU A 184 -19.97 17.11 -36.86
N LYS A 185 -19.04 17.45 -37.75
CA LYS A 185 -18.50 16.55 -38.77
C LYS A 185 -17.69 15.41 -38.15
N ARG A 186 -16.87 15.68 -37.13
CA ARG A 186 -16.13 14.67 -36.34
C ARG A 186 -17.07 13.65 -35.69
N LEU A 187 -18.12 14.13 -35.02
CA LEU A 187 -19.12 13.25 -34.42
C LEU A 187 -19.87 12.45 -35.50
N THR A 188 -20.28 13.11 -36.59
CA THR A 188 -21.01 12.46 -37.69
C THR A 188 -20.18 11.37 -38.37
N MET A 189 -18.87 11.56 -38.56
CA MET A 189 -17.97 10.53 -39.14
C MET A 189 -17.80 9.31 -38.23
N VAL A 190 -17.65 9.51 -36.92
CA VAL A 190 -17.62 8.40 -35.96
C VAL A 190 -18.99 7.71 -35.93
N MET A 191 -20.07 8.46 -35.99
CA MET A 191 -21.44 7.93 -36.04
C MET A 191 -21.81 7.25 -37.36
N GLU A 192 -21.19 7.57 -38.50
CA GLU A 192 -21.38 6.88 -39.79
C GLU A 192 -20.65 5.54 -39.85
N ARG A 193 -19.61 5.37 -39.02
CA ARG A 193 -18.81 4.14 -38.91
C ARG A 193 -19.44 3.11 -37.97
N ILE A 194 -20.17 3.56 -36.95
CA ILE A 194 -20.93 2.69 -36.04
C ILE A 194 -22.16 2.17 -36.78
N GLY A 195 -22.09 0.92 -37.24
CA GLY A 195 -23.25 0.20 -37.81
C GLY A 195 -24.34 -0.10 -36.76
N HIS A 196 -25.38 -0.84 -37.14
CA HIS A 196 -26.56 -1.14 -36.30
C HIS A 196 -26.28 -1.93 -34.99
N ALA A 197 -25.03 -2.31 -34.70
CA ALA A 197 -24.63 -2.95 -33.44
C ALA A 197 -23.41 -2.21 -32.87
N VAL A 198 -23.65 -1.40 -31.83
CA VAL A 198 -22.61 -0.59 -31.16
C VAL A 198 -21.80 -1.48 -30.21
N GLN A 199 -20.48 -1.54 -30.37
CA GLN A 199 -19.62 -2.17 -29.37
C GLN A 199 -19.35 -1.20 -28.19
N PRO A 200 -19.13 -1.70 -26.95
CA PRO A 200 -18.86 -0.83 -25.80
C PRO A 200 -17.70 0.16 -26.00
N ALA A 201 -16.62 -0.28 -26.65
CA ALA A 201 -15.47 0.59 -26.95
C ALA A 201 -15.78 1.73 -27.94
N GLU A 202 -16.71 1.51 -28.87
CA GLU A 202 -17.14 2.52 -29.85
C GLU A 202 -18.08 3.55 -29.19
N GLN A 203 -18.87 3.11 -28.20
CA GLN A 203 -19.69 3.98 -27.38
C GLN A 203 -18.81 4.94 -26.55
N ASP A 204 -17.81 4.44 -25.83
CA ASP A 204 -16.89 5.27 -25.04
C ASP A 204 -16.16 6.32 -25.89
N GLN A 205 -15.74 5.94 -27.10
CA GLN A 205 -15.13 6.87 -28.05
C GLN A 205 -16.09 7.98 -28.49
N ALA A 206 -17.34 7.65 -28.79
CA ALA A 206 -18.36 8.63 -29.16
C ALA A 206 -18.67 9.60 -28.01
N LEU A 207 -18.72 9.11 -26.77
CA LEU A 207 -18.94 9.92 -25.57
C LEU A 207 -17.78 10.88 -25.30
N ASN A 208 -16.54 10.40 -25.39
CA ASN A 208 -15.36 11.23 -25.20
C ASN A 208 -15.31 12.36 -26.24
N LEU A 209 -15.60 12.06 -27.50
CA LEU A 209 -15.66 13.09 -28.55
C LEU A 209 -16.79 14.09 -28.34
N ALA A 210 -17.98 13.65 -27.93
CA ALA A 210 -19.09 14.54 -27.61
C ALA A 210 -18.72 15.51 -26.47
N ALA A 211 -18.09 14.99 -25.41
CA ALA A 211 -17.65 15.78 -24.27
C ALA A 211 -16.51 16.75 -24.59
N LEU A 212 -15.49 16.32 -25.34
CA LEU A 212 -14.34 17.15 -25.68
C LEU A 212 -14.72 18.34 -26.58
N ASN A 213 -15.68 18.13 -27.48
CA ASN A 213 -16.11 19.15 -28.46
C ASN A 213 -17.25 20.05 -27.93
N ALA A 214 -17.97 19.66 -26.89
CA ALA A 214 -19.04 20.48 -26.33
C ALA A 214 -18.51 21.74 -25.63
N ARG A 215 -19.09 22.90 -25.94
CA ARG A 215 -18.67 24.19 -25.36
C ARG A 215 -19.52 24.64 -24.16
N ASN A 216 -20.73 24.08 -24.05
CA ASN A 216 -21.74 24.37 -23.03
C ASN A 216 -22.70 23.17 -22.86
N GLY A 217 -23.55 23.21 -21.83
CA GLY A 217 -24.53 22.15 -21.54
C GLY A 217 -25.54 21.87 -22.67
N LEU A 218 -26.00 22.91 -23.39
CA LEU A 218 -26.99 22.75 -24.46
C LEU A 218 -26.46 21.99 -25.67
N GLU A 219 -25.23 22.29 -26.10
CA GLU A 219 -24.56 21.56 -27.17
C GLU A 219 -24.33 20.09 -26.78
N PHE A 220 -23.93 19.87 -25.53
CA PHE A 220 -23.68 18.54 -25.01
C PHE A 220 -24.95 17.68 -24.96
N GLU A 221 -26.06 18.21 -24.45
CA GLU A 221 -27.36 17.51 -24.48
C GLU A 221 -27.84 17.24 -25.92
N GLY A 222 -27.54 18.16 -26.84
CA GLY A 222 -27.79 17.98 -28.26
C GLY A 222 -27.01 16.78 -28.83
N TYR A 223 -25.76 16.57 -28.41
CA TYR A 223 -24.98 15.39 -28.80
C TYR A 223 -25.53 14.10 -28.18
N LEU A 224 -25.84 14.09 -26.88
CA LEU A 224 -26.42 12.93 -26.21
C LEU A 224 -27.77 12.52 -26.80
N SER A 225 -28.62 13.49 -27.14
CA SER A 225 -29.93 13.23 -27.75
C SER A 225 -29.81 12.51 -29.09
N ARG A 226 -28.80 12.88 -29.91
CA ARG A 226 -28.53 12.20 -31.19
C ARG A 226 -27.98 10.79 -31.01
N LEU A 227 -27.20 10.53 -29.96
CA LEU A 227 -26.75 9.19 -29.62
C LEU A 227 -27.94 8.31 -29.21
N ARG A 228 -28.86 8.85 -28.40
CA ARG A 228 -30.11 8.16 -28.00
C ARG A 228 -31.05 7.88 -29.17
N GLU A 229 -31.21 8.83 -30.09
CA GLU A 229 -32.01 8.64 -31.32
C GLU A 229 -31.52 7.47 -32.19
N ARG A 230 -30.25 7.06 -32.04
CA ARG A 230 -29.66 5.91 -32.73
C ARG A 230 -29.62 4.62 -31.91
N GLY A 231 -30.28 4.61 -30.75
CA GLY A 231 -30.42 3.41 -29.91
C GLY A 231 -29.32 3.20 -28.87
N MET A 232 -28.47 4.20 -28.60
CA MET A 232 -27.53 4.15 -27.47
C MET A 232 -28.23 4.63 -26.20
N GLU A 233 -28.36 3.77 -25.19
CA GLU A 233 -28.75 4.19 -23.84
C GLU A 233 -27.55 4.84 -23.17
N VAL A 234 -27.57 6.17 -23.04
CA VAL A 234 -26.46 6.97 -22.51
C VAL A 234 -26.98 7.96 -21.47
N ASP A 235 -26.37 7.94 -20.29
CA ASP A 235 -26.54 8.95 -19.26
C ASP A 235 -25.25 9.74 -18.97
N ALA A 236 -25.34 10.77 -18.13
CA ALA A 236 -24.19 11.57 -17.70
C ALA A 236 -23.12 10.72 -17.00
N ASP A 237 -23.53 9.71 -16.24
CA ASP A 237 -22.63 8.78 -15.54
C ASP A 237 -21.69 8.05 -16.53
N ASP A 238 -22.23 7.59 -17.66
CA ASP A 238 -21.45 6.87 -18.68
C ASP A 238 -20.39 7.78 -19.31
N VAL A 239 -20.67 9.08 -19.43
CA VAL A 239 -19.73 10.06 -19.97
C VAL A 239 -18.58 10.30 -19.01
N PHE A 240 -18.85 10.52 -17.72
CA PHE A 240 -17.79 10.71 -16.73
C PHE A 240 -16.98 9.42 -16.51
N ARG A 241 -17.61 8.25 -16.61
CA ARG A 241 -16.91 6.95 -16.58
C ARG A 241 -15.95 6.83 -17.76
N SER A 242 -16.43 7.11 -18.97
CA SER A 242 -15.62 7.08 -20.20
C SER A 242 -14.46 8.08 -20.15
N LEU A 243 -14.73 9.33 -19.77
CA LEU A 243 -13.70 10.36 -19.63
C LEU A 243 -12.69 9.97 -18.53
N GLY A 244 -13.15 9.44 -17.40
CA GLY A 244 -12.30 8.98 -16.30
C GLY A 244 -11.36 7.85 -16.72
N SER A 245 -11.86 6.89 -17.49
CA SER A 245 -11.04 5.80 -18.04
C SER A 245 -9.98 6.26 -19.04
N SER A 246 -10.19 7.41 -19.69
CA SER A 246 -9.26 8.01 -20.64
C SER A 246 -8.18 8.89 -19.98
N LEU A 247 -8.28 9.14 -18.67
CA LEU A 247 -7.27 9.89 -17.93
C LEU A 247 -5.97 9.08 -17.83
N PRO A 248 -4.80 9.75 -17.92
CA PRO A 248 -3.53 9.09 -17.73
C PRO A 248 -3.44 8.49 -16.32
N GLY A 249 -3.02 7.23 -16.21
CA GLY A 249 -2.76 6.55 -14.94
C GLY A 249 -1.43 6.94 -14.28
N TRP A 250 -0.84 8.07 -14.66
CA TRP A 250 0.48 8.50 -14.19
C TRP A 250 0.38 9.47 -13.01
N THR A 251 1.12 9.21 -11.94
CA THR A 251 1.28 10.15 -10.84
C THR A 251 2.29 11.23 -11.23
N LEU A 252 1.92 12.49 -10.99
CA LEU A 252 2.85 13.61 -11.09
C LEU A 252 3.65 13.76 -9.79
N PRO A 253 4.89 14.22 -9.88
CA PRO A 253 5.74 14.47 -8.72
C PRO A 253 5.21 15.63 -7.87
N GLU A 254 5.44 15.58 -6.56
CA GLU A 254 4.94 16.59 -5.62
C GLU A 254 5.41 18.00 -6.00
N GLY A 255 4.47 18.94 -6.09
CA GLY A 255 4.73 20.34 -6.49
C GLY A 255 4.75 20.60 -7.99
N ALA A 256 4.69 19.58 -8.84
CA ALA A 256 4.53 19.75 -10.28
C ALA A 256 3.06 20.01 -10.64
N GLN A 257 2.81 21.08 -11.41
CA GLN A 257 1.48 21.30 -11.99
C GLN A 257 1.32 20.43 -13.24
N ALA A 258 0.22 19.66 -13.29
CA ALA A 258 -0.17 18.94 -14.49
C ALA A 258 -0.34 19.92 -15.65
N PRO A 259 0.14 19.60 -16.87
CA PRO A 259 -0.28 20.34 -18.04
C PRO A 259 -1.82 20.31 -18.16
N PRO A 260 -2.44 21.34 -18.74
CA PRO A 260 -3.90 21.40 -18.89
C PRO A 260 -4.39 20.20 -19.72
N SER A 261 -5.06 19.26 -19.06
CA SER A 261 -5.65 18.11 -19.71
C SER A 261 -7.00 18.48 -20.31
N ARG A 262 -7.13 18.28 -21.64
CA ARG A 262 -8.40 18.55 -22.35
C ARG A 262 -9.56 17.73 -21.79
N THR A 263 -9.29 16.52 -21.30
CA THR A 263 -10.28 15.63 -20.67
C THR A 263 -10.75 16.21 -19.33
N VAL A 264 -9.83 16.67 -18.48
CA VAL A 264 -10.16 17.31 -17.21
C VAL A 264 -10.91 18.64 -17.42
N GLU A 265 -10.50 19.44 -18.41
CA GLU A 265 -11.21 20.66 -18.79
C GLU A 265 -12.60 20.37 -19.38
N ALA A 266 -12.78 19.27 -20.11
CA ALA A 266 -14.10 18.84 -20.57
C ALA A 266 -15.00 18.49 -19.39
N MET A 267 -14.53 17.66 -18.44
CA MET A 267 -15.27 17.35 -17.22
C MET A 267 -15.65 18.61 -16.43
N HIS A 268 -14.70 19.53 -16.21
CA HIS A 268 -14.94 20.81 -15.55
C HIS A 268 -16.02 21.62 -16.26
N ARG A 269 -15.91 21.79 -17.59
CA ARG A 269 -16.88 22.54 -18.39
C ARG A 269 -18.27 21.92 -18.35
N LEU A 270 -18.38 20.59 -18.36
CA LEU A 270 -19.67 19.89 -18.30
C LEU A 270 -20.40 20.21 -16.99
N VAL A 271 -19.69 20.27 -15.87
CA VAL A 271 -20.28 20.61 -14.57
C VAL A 271 -20.54 22.11 -14.43
N SER A 272 -19.54 22.94 -14.78
CA SER A 272 -19.55 24.39 -14.52
C SER A 272 -20.37 25.21 -15.53
N LYS A 273 -20.64 24.69 -16.73
CA LYS A 273 -21.45 25.35 -17.78
C LYS A 273 -22.79 24.64 -18.01
N ALA A 274 -23.31 23.95 -16.99
CA ALA A 274 -24.65 23.39 -17.00
C ALA A 274 -25.70 24.51 -17.10
N THR A 275 -26.87 24.16 -17.64
CA THR A 275 -27.93 25.11 -17.99
C THR A 275 -28.65 25.63 -16.75
N ASP A 276 -28.77 24.79 -15.72
CA ASP A 276 -29.34 25.14 -14.43
C ASP A 276 -28.53 24.59 -13.23
N PRO A 277 -28.74 25.11 -12.00
CA PRO A 277 -28.04 24.65 -10.81
C PRO A 277 -28.33 23.20 -10.40
N SER A 278 -29.48 22.63 -10.79
CA SER A 278 -29.85 21.25 -10.45
C SER A 278 -29.12 20.27 -11.37
N GLU A 279 -29.00 20.60 -12.65
CA GLU A 279 -28.24 19.89 -13.65
C GLU A 279 -26.74 19.91 -13.31
N SER A 280 -26.22 21.05 -12.85
CA SER A 280 -24.83 21.15 -12.34
C SER A 280 -24.60 20.20 -11.16
N ALA A 281 -25.54 20.15 -10.19
CA ALA A 281 -25.46 19.22 -9.07
C ALA A 281 -25.56 17.75 -9.49
N ASN A 282 -26.42 17.42 -10.46
CA ASN A 282 -26.54 16.06 -11.00
C ASN A 282 -25.25 15.63 -11.72
N ARG A 283 -24.67 16.51 -12.56
CA ARG A 283 -23.40 16.22 -13.25
C ARG A 283 -22.22 16.12 -12.29
N PHE A 284 -22.22 16.91 -11.22
CA PHE A 284 -21.23 16.76 -10.16
C PHE A 284 -21.38 15.44 -9.41
N SER A 285 -22.61 15.02 -9.10
CA SER A 285 -22.89 13.70 -8.51
C SER A 285 -22.39 12.58 -9.43
N ALA A 286 -22.67 12.65 -10.73
CA ALA A 286 -22.20 11.70 -11.73
C ALA A 286 -20.66 11.62 -11.78
N MET A 287 -19.99 12.77 -11.73
CA MET A 287 -18.53 12.85 -11.70
C MET A 287 -17.93 12.22 -10.43
N VAL A 288 -18.53 12.48 -9.26
CA VAL A 288 -18.10 11.87 -7.99
C VAL A 288 -18.31 10.36 -8.02
N GLN A 289 -19.45 9.88 -8.52
CA GLN A 289 -19.73 8.45 -8.65
C GLN A 289 -18.73 7.76 -9.59
N ALA A 290 -18.43 8.37 -10.75
CA ALA A 290 -17.41 7.86 -11.65
C ALA A 290 -16.01 7.83 -11.00
N ALA A 291 -15.67 8.82 -10.17
CA ALA A 291 -14.41 8.82 -9.40
C ALA A 291 -14.34 7.67 -8.38
N VAL A 292 -15.46 7.39 -7.69
CA VAL A 292 -15.62 6.24 -6.79
C VAL A 292 -15.47 4.92 -7.56
N GLU A 293 -16.06 4.80 -8.74
CA GLU A 293 -15.89 3.61 -9.60
C GLU A 293 -14.43 3.40 -10.03
N GLN A 294 -13.72 4.47 -10.42
CA GLN A 294 -12.29 4.39 -10.73
C GLN A 294 -11.48 3.92 -9.51
N PHE A 295 -11.78 4.44 -8.31
CA PHE A 295 -11.13 3.98 -7.09
C PHE A 295 -11.39 2.49 -6.82
N ASN A 296 -12.65 2.06 -6.93
CA ASN A 296 -13.08 0.68 -6.66
C ASN A 296 -12.49 -0.34 -7.65
N THR A 297 -12.20 0.09 -8.87
CA THR A 297 -11.54 -0.73 -9.90
C THR A 297 -10.02 -0.82 -9.72
N GLY A 298 -9.42 -0.02 -8.84
CA GLY A 298 -7.98 0.02 -8.58
C GLY A 298 -7.24 1.12 -9.37
N ASN A 299 -7.96 1.97 -10.10
CA ASN A 299 -7.43 3.09 -10.87
C ASN A 299 -7.22 4.33 -9.95
N PHE A 300 -6.38 4.18 -8.93
CA PHE A 300 -6.21 5.17 -7.85
C PHE A 300 -5.78 6.55 -8.35
N VAL A 301 -4.94 6.60 -9.38
CA VAL A 301 -4.42 7.85 -9.94
C VAL A 301 -5.50 8.62 -10.69
N GLN A 302 -6.28 7.94 -11.52
CA GLN A 302 -7.41 8.53 -12.23
C GLN A 302 -8.47 9.03 -11.24
N ALA A 303 -8.78 8.22 -10.22
CA ALA A 303 -9.70 8.61 -9.15
C ALA A 303 -9.21 9.89 -8.44
N ARG A 304 -7.92 9.96 -8.08
CA ARG A 304 -7.31 11.16 -7.49
C ARG A 304 -7.53 12.40 -8.35
N THR A 305 -7.23 12.33 -9.65
CA THR A 305 -7.43 13.47 -10.58
C THR A 305 -8.89 13.93 -10.62
N MET A 306 -9.84 13.00 -10.58
CA MET A 306 -11.27 13.33 -10.56
C MET A 306 -11.70 13.96 -9.23
N PHE A 307 -11.19 13.48 -8.08
CA PHE A 307 -11.48 14.09 -6.77
C PHE A 307 -10.84 15.47 -6.62
N GLU A 308 -9.62 15.69 -7.12
CA GLU A 308 -9.00 17.03 -7.16
C GLU A 308 -9.80 17.99 -8.04
N LEU A 309 -10.32 17.53 -9.18
CA LEU A 309 -11.26 18.32 -10.00
C LEU A 309 -12.56 18.61 -9.23
N ALA A 310 -13.13 17.62 -8.54
CA ALA A 310 -14.33 17.82 -7.75
C ALA A 310 -14.12 18.87 -6.65
N GLY A 311 -12.96 18.85 -5.97
CA GLY A 311 -12.57 19.89 -5.01
C GLY A 311 -12.55 21.29 -5.63
N ARG A 312 -11.91 21.44 -6.80
CA ARG A 312 -11.91 22.74 -7.53
C ARG A 312 -13.31 23.24 -7.88
N VAL A 313 -14.22 22.36 -8.30
CA VAL A 313 -15.60 22.74 -8.62
C VAL A 313 -16.35 23.22 -7.36
N VAL A 314 -16.07 22.61 -6.20
CA VAL A 314 -16.63 23.03 -4.91
C VAL A 314 -16.08 24.40 -4.50
N ASP A 315 -14.78 24.63 -4.64
CA ASP A 315 -14.12 25.90 -4.31
C ASP A 315 -14.58 27.07 -5.19
N GLU A 316 -15.01 26.79 -6.43
CA GLU A 316 -15.61 27.78 -7.33
C GLU A 316 -17.06 28.19 -6.96
N GLU A 317 -17.63 27.63 -5.89
CA GLU A 317 -18.99 27.89 -5.38
C GLU A 317 -20.09 27.75 -6.45
N ARG A 318 -19.88 26.86 -7.43
CA ARG A 318 -20.84 26.64 -8.54
C ARG A 318 -22.06 25.85 -8.14
N ILE A 319 -21.95 25.07 -7.06
CA ILE A 319 -22.98 24.19 -6.54
C ILE A 319 -23.28 24.63 -5.11
N LYS A 320 -24.57 24.60 -4.74
CA LYS A 320 -24.99 24.96 -3.39
C LYS A 320 -24.30 24.05 -2.35
N PRO A 321 -23.74 24.60 -1.26
CA PRO A 321 -23.04 23.82 -0.24
C PRO A 321 -23.87 22.65 0.31
N GLU A 322 -25.18 22.83 0.50
CA GLU A 322 -26.05 21.76 1.04
C GLU A 322 -26.15 20.54 0.09
N LEU A 323 -26.09 20.77 -1.22
CA LEU A 323 -26.11 19.70 -2.22
C LEU A 323 -24.74 19.00 -2.29
N VAL A 324 -23.64 19.75 -2.17
CA VAL A 324 -22.29 19.19 -2.13
C VAL A 324 -22.14 18.25 -0.92
N GLU A 325 -22.60 18.68 0.26
CA GLU A 325 -22.56 17.87 1.48
C GLU A 325 -23.39 16.59 1.33
N SER A 326 -24.62 16.69 0.80
CA SER A 326 -25.48 15.53 0.52
C SER A 326 -24.88 14.55 -0.50
N ILE A 327 -24.12 15.04 -1.48
CA ILE A 327 -23.43 14.19 -2.46
C ILE A 327 -22.23 13.50 -1.82
N LYS A 328 -21.43 14.22 -1.02
CA LYS A 328 -20.29 13.65 -0.29
C LYS A 328 -20.74 12.56 0.68
N LEU A 329 -21.81 12.78 1.45
CA LEU A 329 -22.37 11.81 2.41
C LEU A 329 -23.00 10.56 1.78
N ARG A 330 -23.31 10.58 0.48
CA ARG A 330 -23.79 9.39 -0.23
C ARG A 330 -22.66 8.66 -0.95
N GLY A 331 -21.64 9.40 -1.38
CA GLY A 331 -20.52 8.84 -2.14
C GLY A 331 -19.59 7.94 -1.30
N ASP A 332 -19.40 8.25 -0.02
CA ASP A 332 -18.53 7.46 0.87
C ASP A 332 -19.09 6.06 1.16
N GLU A 333 -20.41 5.88 1.17
CA GLU A 333 -21.08 4.57 1.29
C GLU A 333 -20.72 3.60 0.14
N HIS A 334 -20.30 4.14 -1.00
CA HIS A 334 -19.99 3.36 -2.21
C HIS A 334 -18.49 3.08 -2.36
N ILE A 335 -17.63 3.59 -1.47
CA ILE A 335 -16.20 3.31 -1.49
C ILE A 335 -15.95 1.87 -0.98
N ALA A 336 -15.25 1.07 -1.78
CA ALA A 336 -14.91 -0.30 -1.43
C ALA A 336 -13.87 -0.35 -0.29
N VAL A 337 -14.25 -0.95 0.83
CA VAL A 337 -13.41 -1.07 2.04
C VAL A 337 -12.14 -1.89 1.76
N GLU A 338 -12.26 -2.91 0.90
CA GLU A 338 -11.14 -3.76 0.48
C GLU A 338 -10.06 -2.94 -0.26
N ARG A 339 -10.48 -1.97 -1.07
CA ARG A 339 -9.58 -1.07 -1.81
C ARG A 339 -8.94 -0.01 -0.92
N LEU A 340 -9.69 0.50 0.07
CA LEU A 340 -9.10 1.35 1.12
C LEU A 340 -8.00 0.60 1.87
N HIS A 341 -8.24 -0.66 2.23
CA HIS A 341 -7.25 -1.48 2.89
C HIS A 341 -6.03 -1.72 2.00
N GLU A 342 -6.22 -2.16 0.75
CA GLU A 342 -5.15 -2.38 -0.24
C GLU A 342 -4.27 -1.13 -0.41
N ALA A 343 -4.88 0.02 -0.70
CA ALA A 343 -4.15 1.27 -0.91
C ALA A 343 -3.42 1.76 0.37
N SER A 344 -3.94 1.46 1.56
CA SER A 344 -3.31 1.84 2.83
C SER A 344 -2.06 1.03 3.18
N GLN A 345 -1.82 -0.11 2.52
CA GLN A 345 -0.62 -0.92 2.74
C GLN A 345 0.60 -0.45 1.92
N ASP A 346 0.38 0.35 0.87
CA ASP A 346 1.43 0.84 0.00
C ASP A 346 1.64 2.36 0.17
N SER A 347 2.77 2.74 0.76
CA SER A 347 3.12 4.15 0.98
C SER A 347 3.20 4.98 -0.31
N THR A 348 3.41 4.35 -1.47
CA THR A 348 3.44 5.06 -2.76
C THR A 348 2.05 5.55 -3.19
N LEU A 349 0.99 4.88 -2.72
CA LEU A 349 -0.40 5.24 -3.00
C LEU A 349 -0.98 6.26 -2.01
N PHE A 350 -0.24 6.61 -0.95
CA PHE A 350 -0.72 7.54 0.08
C PHE A 350 -1.19 8.89 -0.47
N PRO A 351 -0.50 9.53 -1.43
CA PRO A 351 -0.99 10.79 -2.00
C PRO A 351 -2.34 10.64 -2.70
N ALA A 352 -2.54 9.55 -3.45
CA ALA A 352 -3.79 9.28 -4.15
C ALA A 352 -4.93 8.95 -3.17
N LEU A 353 -4.65 8.10 -2.18
CA LEU A 353 -5.60 7.75 -1.14
C LEU A 353 -5.98 8.98 -0.29
N ARG A 354 -5.01 9.85 0.07
CA ARG A 354 -5.27 11.07 0.84
C ARG A 354 -6.29 11.98 0.16
N SER A 355 -6.20 12.19 -1.16
CA SER A 355 -7.20 12.99 -1.89
C SER A 355 -8.62 12.42 -1.78
N VAL A 356 -8.76 11.09 -1.73
CA VAL A 356 -10.06 10.43 -1.50
C VAL A 356 -10.53 10.67 -0.06
N LEU A 357 -9.66 10.45 0.92
CA LEU A 357 -10.00 10.59 2.34
C LEU A 357 -10.35 12.04 2.72
N GLU A 358 -9.67 13.04 2.16
CA GLU A 358 -9.94 14.46 2.39
C GLU A 358 -11.24 14.92 1.72
N PHE A 359 -11.66 14.27 0.63
CA PHE A 359 -12.88 14.63 -0.08
C PHE A 359 -14.13 14.28 0.73
N PHE A 360 -14.13 13.14 1.41
CA PHE A 360 -15.26 12.56 2.14
C PHE A 360 -15.19 12.83 3.66
N PRO A 361 -16.16 13.55 4.26
CA PRO A 361 -16.14 13.90 5.68
C PRO A 361 -16.01 12.70 6.63
N ALA A 362 -16.65 11.57 6.28
CA ALA A 362 -16.60 10.34 7.08
C ALA A 362 -15.17 9.81 7.29
N TYR A 363 -14.25 10.08 6.35
CA TYR A 363 -12.86 9.68 6.44
C TYR A 363 -11.93 10.81 6.93
N SER A 364 -12.48 11.91 7.44
CA SER A 364 -11.68 12.94 8.09
C SER A 364 -10.96 12.38 9.33
N PRO A 365 -9.81 12.96 9.74
CA PRO A 365 -9.11 12.47 10.92
C PRO A 365 -9.97 12.51 12.18
N THR A 366 -10.83 13.52 12.33
CA THR A 366 -11.74 13.66 13.48
C THR A 366 -12.73 12.49 13.54
N GLU A 367 -13.45 12.23 12.46
CA GLU A 367 -14.42 11.12 12.38
C GLU A 367 -13.75 9.74 12.50
N LEU A 368 -12.52 9.59 12.00
CA LEU A 368 -11.74 8.36 12.16
C LEU A 368 -11.31 8.15 13.61
N LEU A 369 -10.88 9.21 14.32
CA LEU A 369 -10.49 9.14 15.73
C LEU A 369 -11.68 8.87 16.65
N ASP A 370 -12.83 9.50 16.39
CA ASP A 370 -14.08 9.26 17.15
C ASP A 370 -14.57 7.82 16.98
N ARG A 371 -14.51 7.28 15.76
CA ARG A 371 -14.80 5.87 15.50
C ARG A 371 -13.79 4.95 16.17
N LEU A 372 -12.49 5.29 16.11
CA LEU A 372 -11.42 4.50 16.71
C LEU A 372 -11.54 4.36 18.23
N GLN A 373 -12.06 5.40 18.92
CA GLN A 373 -12.26 5.37 20.37
C GLN A 373 -13.24 4.26 20.80
N ASN A 374 -14.27 4.00 19.99
CA ASN A 374 -15.37 3.11 20.34
C ASN A 374 -15.42 1.82 19.51
N GLU A 375 -14.41 1.53 18.68
CA GLU A 375 -14.44 0.39 17.75
C GLU A 375 -14.02 -0.93 18.45
N PRO A 376 -14.95 -1.88 18.65
CA PRO A 376 -14.61 -3.17 19.27
C PRO A 376 -13.82 -4.09 18.33
N ARG A 377 -14.03 -3.98 17.01
CA ARG A 377 -13.49 -4.94 16.03
C ARG A 377 -12.03 -4.63 15.67
N ARG A 378 -11.13 -5.61 15.84
CA ARG A 378 -9.68 -5.43 15.61
C ARG A 378 -9.34 -5.10 14.16
N ASP A 379 -9.97 -5.77 13.20
CA ASP A 379 -9.89 -5.55 11.76
C ASP A 379 -10.27 -4.12 11.39
N ARG A 380 -11.37 -3.60 11.95
CA ARG A 380 -11.81 -2.21 11.72
C ARG A 380 -10.87 -1.18 12.35
N ARG A 381 -10.39 -1.43 13.57
CA ARG A 381 -9.36 -0.59 14.22
C ARG A 381 -8.09 -0.50 13.39
N LYS A 382 -7.61 -1.63 12.86
CA LYS A 382 -6.41 -1.67 12.00
C LYS A 382 -6.59 -0.80 10.76
N LEU A 383 -7.74 -0.92 10.09
CA LEU A 383 -8.04 -0.06 8.94
C LEU A 383 -8.07 1.42 9.32
N GLN A 384 -8.79 1.79 10.39
CA GLN A 384 -8.85 3.19 10.84
C GLN A 384 -7.47 3.76 11.17
N LEU A 385 -6.61 2.98 11.84
CA LEU A 385 -5.22 3.37 12.12
C LEU A 385 -4.42 3.58 10.82
N ALA A 386 -4.59 2.70 9.84
CA ALA A 386 -3.92 2.83 8.55
C ALA A 386 -4.41 4.07 7.78
N LEU A 387 -5.71 4.35 7.78
CA LEU A 387 -6.27 5.56 7.16
C LEU A 387 -5.80 6.85 7.85
N LEU A 388 -5.68 6.84 9.18
CA LEU A 388 -5.10 7.95 9.94
C LEU A 388 -3.61 8.16 9.62
N GLU A 389 -2.87 7.08 9.35
CA GLU A 389 -1.47 7.18 8.92
C GLU A 389 -1.33 7.89 7.57
N VAL A 390 -2.23 7.60 6.62
CA VAL A 390 -2.25 8.22 5.28
C VAL A 390 -2.45 9.73 5.34
N HIS A 391 -3.27 10.21 6.29
CA HIS A 391 -3.48 11.64 6.55
C HIS A 391 -2.22 12.39 7.00
N GLY A 392 -1.22 11.68 7.54
CA GLY A 392 0.05 12.28 7.95
C GLY A 392 -0.12 13.38 9.02
N GLU A 393 0.46 14.56 8.78
CA GLU A 393 0.51 15.67 9.74
C GLU A 393 -0.88 16.15 10.21
N ASN A 394 -1.89 16.07 9.33
CA ASN A 394 -3.28 16.44 9.65
C ASN A 394 -3.85 15.56 10.77
N ALA A 395 -3.63 14.24 10.68
CA ALA A 395 -4.03 13.31 11.74
C ALA A 395 -3.15 13.46 12.98
N ARG A 396 -1.84 13.65 12.79
CA ARG A 396 -0.89 13.83 13.90
C ARG A 396 -1.28 14.98 14.82
N THR A 397 -1.66 16.12 14.26
CA THR A 397 -2.05 17.31 15.03
C THR A 397 -3.22 16.99 15.96
N GLN A 398 -4.27 16.35 15.44
CA GLN A 398 -5.44 15.97 16.23
C GLN A 398 -5.12 14.89 17.27
N VAL A 399 -4.23 13.95 16.95
CA VAL A 399 -3.74 12.95 17.90
C VAL A 399 -3.02 13.60 19.08
N LEU A 400 -2.22 14.65 18.84
CA LEU A 400 -1.55 15.40 19.92
C LEU A 400 -2.54 16.15 20.80
N ASP A 401 -3.56 16.78 20.22
CA ASP A 401 -4.62 17.47 20.98
C ASP A 401 -5.39 16.50 21.88
N LEU A 402 -5.79 15.35 21.33
CA LEU A 402 -6.47 14.29 22.09
C LEU A 402 -5.55 13.72 23.17
N LEU A 403 -4.30 13.39 22.84
CA LEU A 403 -3.38 12.83 23.83
C LEU A 403 -3.10 13.84 24.95
N THR A 404 -3.10 15.14 24.67
CA THR A 404 -3.00 16.19 25.69
C THR A 404 -4.20 16.19 26.63
N PHE A 405 -5.41 15.95 26.12
CA PHE A 405 -6.62 15.83 26.92
C PHE A 405 -6.63 14.55 27.77
N PHE A 406 -6.20 13.42 27.21
CA PHE A 406 -6.27 12.11 27.86
C PHE A 406 -5.04 11.74 28.71
N ALA A 407 -3.87 12.33 28.49
CA ALA A 407 -2.64 11.94 29.18
C ALA A 407 -2.78 12.11 30.70
N GLY A 408 -2.79 10.97 31.42
CA GLY A 408 -2.99 10.95 32.87
C GLY A 408 -4.43 10.75 33.33
N ASP A 409 -5.41 10.83 32.44
CA ASP A 409 -6.83 10.68 32.77
C ASP A 409 -7.32 9.24 32.59
N MET A 410 -7.24 8.47 33.67
CA MET A 410 -7.75 7.10 33.76
C MET A 410 -9.29 7.01 33.78
N ALA A 411 -10.02 8.12 33.97
CA ALA A 411 -11.48 8.07 34.09
C ALA A 411 -12.16 7.80 32.75
N ASN A 412 -11.60 8.34 31.65
CA ASN A 412 -12.19 8.24 30.32
C ASN A 412 -11.66 7.07 29.48
N ASP A 413 -10.49 6.50 29.80
CA ASP A 413 -9.95 5.28 29.18
C ASP A 413 -9.26 4.38 30.23
N PRO A 414 -10.03 3.70 31.11
CA PRO A 414 -9.48 2.96 32.25
C PRO A 414 -8.51 1.83 31.86
N HIS A 415 -8.65 1.29 30.65
CA HIS A 415 -7.80 0.21 30.14
C HIS A 415 -6.67 0.72 29.23
N GLY A 416 -6.72 1.98 28.80
CA GLY A 416 -5.68 2.61 27.99
C GLY A 416 -5.66 2.20 26.52
N TYR A 417 -6.75 1.63 25.99
CA TYR A 417 -6.77 1.12 24.61
C TYR A 417 -6.70 2.26 23.59
N PHE A 418 -7.45 3.33 23.84
CA PHE A 418 -7.48 4.48 22.95
C PHE A 418 -6.19 5.27 23.05
N GLN A 419 -5.72 5.56 24.27
CA GLN A 419 -4.43 6.23 24.49
C GLN A 419 -3.27 5.47 23.83
N ARG A 420 -3.25 4.13 23.94
CA ARG A 420 -2.25 3.30 23.26
C ARG A 420 -2.29 3.47 21.74
N ASN A 421 -3.48 3.57 21.15
CA ASN A 421 -3.62 3.80 19.72
C ASN A 421 -3.14 5.20 19.29
N LEU A 422 -3.39 6.22 20.10
CA LEU A 422 -2.84 7.57 19.87
C LEU A 422 -1.30 7.58 19.89
N VAL A 423 -0.69 6.95 20.91
CA VAL A 423 0.77 6.80 20.99
C VAL A 423 1.33 5.99 19.81
N TYR A 424 0.62 4.93 19.39
CA TYR A 424 0.98 4.16 18.20
C TYR A 424 1.01 5.04 16.94
N LEU A 425 0.01 5.91 16.74
CA LEU A 425 -0.04 6.83 15.59
C LEU A 425 1.11 7.85 15.64
N LEU A 426 1.44 8.42 16.81
CA LEU A 426 2.60 9.30 16.96
C LEU A 426 3.93 8.60 16.61
N ARG A 427 4.03 7.30 16.91
CA ARG A 427 5.17 6.46 16.55
C ARG A 427 5.20 6.09 15.06
N ARG A 428 4.06 6.00 14.38
CA ARG A 428 3.98 5.64 12.94
C ARG A 428 4.16 6.84 12.03
N ILE A 429 3.41 7.90 12.27
CA ILE A 429 3.47 9.14 11.50
C ILE A 429 4.76 9.87 11.88
N ASP A 430 5.54 10.34 10.91
CA ASP A 430 6.74 11.15 11.18
C ASP A 430 6.39 12.63 11.28
N ARG A 431 7.04 13.34 12.21
CA ARG A 431 6.92 14.79 12.38
C ARG A 431 8.04 15.53 11.67
N ALA A 432 7.68 16.63 11.01
CA ALA A 432 8.62 17.67 10.60
C ALA A 432 8.80 18.70 11.74
N GLY A 433 10.04 18.92 12.19
CA GLY A 433 10.37 19.98 13.16
C GLY A 433 10.57 19.51 14.61
N ASP A 434 10.37 20.44 15.54
CA ASP A 434 10.61 20.27 16.98
C ASP A 434 9.65 19.25 17.62
N ARG A 435 10.14 18.51 18.62
CA ARG A 435 9.47 17.37 19.26
C ARG A 435 9.38 17.48 20.78
N ASP A 436 9.91 18.54 21.40
CA ASP A 436 10.01 18.64 22.87
C ASP A 436 8.64 18.48 23.58
N GLU A 437 7.59 19.16 23.10
CA GLU A 437 6.23 19.05 23.66
C GLU A 437 5.62 17.65 23.52
N GLU A 438 5.91 16.98 22.40
CA GLU A 438 5.45 15.61 22.15
C GLU A 438 6.20 14.61 23.04
N LEU A 439 7.50 14.82 23.24
CA LEU A 439 8.28 14.00 24.15
C LEU A 439 7.76 14.14 25.59
N ASP A 440 7.37 15.33 26.03
CA ASP A 440 6.73 15.53 27.34
C ASP A 440 5.44 14.71 27.49
N LEU A 441 4.61 14.64 26.43
CA LEU A 441 3.42 13.77 26.41
C LEU A 441 3.79 12.29 26.52
N LEU A 442 4.78 11.84 25.75
CA LEU A 442 5.24 10.44 25.78
C LEU A 442 5.89 10.08 27.13
N VAL A 443 6.57 11.02 27.77
CA VAL A 443 7.08 10.85 29.13
C VAL A 443 5.93 10.62 30.10
N ARG A 444 4.89 11.45 30.09
CA ARG A 444 3.68 11.25 30.92
C ARG A 444 3.01 9.90 30.64
N CYS A 445 2.87 9.53 29.36
CA CYS A 445 2.27 8.24 28.96
C CYS A 445 3.08 7.00 29.38
N SER A 446 4.33 7.19 29.83
CA SER A 446 5.17 6.10 30.34
C SER A 446 5.19 6.00 31.87
N GLU A 447 4.45 6.83 32.59
CA GLU A 447 4.35 6.80 34.06
C GLU A 447 3.70 5.51 34.57
N LEU A 448 4.12 5.04 35.76
CA LEU A 448 3.78 3.70 36.26
C LEU A 448 2.37 3.60 36.88
N ASP A 449 1.65 4.71 36.94
CA ASP A 449 0.24 4.83 37.34
C ASP A 449 -0.73 4.80 36.15
N ILE A 450 -0.21 4.74 34.92
CA ILE A 450 -0.97 4.61 33.66
C ILE A 450 -1.19 3.13 33.30
N PRO A 451 -2.17 2.76 32.46
CA PRO A 451 -2.36 1.37 32.05
C PRO A 451 -1.13 0.78 31.33
N PRO A 452 -0.71 -0.46 31.66
CA PRO A 452 0.54 -1.06 31.17
C PRO A 452 0.70 -1.11 29.66
N ILE A 453 -0.41 -1.20 28.91
CA ILE A 453 -0.39 -1.24 27.45
C ILE A 453 0.02 0.10 26.83
N VAL A 454 -0.32 1.22 27.48
CA VAL A 454 0.10 2.57 27.07
C VAL A 454 1.57 2.76 27.40
N ILE A 455 1.99 2.40 28.62
CA ILE A 455 3.39 2.49 29.07
C ILE A 455 4.32 1.77 28.08
N ARG A 456 3.97 0.53 27.71
CA ARG A 456 4.77 -0.29 26.78
C ARG A 456 4.92 0.36 25.41
N GLU A 457 3.85 0.97 24.90
CA GLU A 457 3.84 1.65 23.60
C GLU A 457 4.63 2.96 23.67
N ALA A 458 4.47 3.74 24.75
CA ALA A 458 5.19 4.98 25.00
C ALA A 458 6.71 4.77 25.13
N ILE A 459 7.16 3.73 25.86
CA ILE A 459 8.58 3.32 25.89
C ILE A 459 9.10 3.04 24.48
N GLY A 460 8.28 2.38 23.65
CA GLY A 460 8.60 2.12 22.25
C GLY A 460 8.73 3.37 21.40
N ALA A 461 7.87 4.36 21.63
CA ALA A 461 7.87 5.64 20.94
C ALA A 461 9.07 6.50 21.35
N LEU A 462 9.40 6.58 22.64
CA LEU A 462 10.57 7.30 23.16
C LEU A 462 11.89 6.83 22.54
N ALA A 463 12.00 5.53 22.23
CA ALA A 463 13.18 4.94 21.59
C ALA A 463 13.20 5.07 20.05
N LYS A 464 12.23 5.74 19.43
CA LYS A 464 12.22 5.94 17.97
C LYS A 464 13.28 6.94 17.54
N TRP A 465 13.56 7.96 18.35
CA TRP A 465 14.48 9.04 18.00
C TRP A 465 15.54 9.24 19.09
N THR A 466 16.79 9.41 18.66
CA THR A 466 17.90 9.74 19.56
C THR A 466 17.75 11.17 20.06
N HIS A 467 17.16 11.35 21.25
CA HIS A 467 16.94 12.65 21.90
C HIS A 467 17.35 12.62 23.38
N PRO A 468 18.00 13.67 23.92
CA PRO A 468 18.43 13.71 25.32
C PRO A 468 17.30 13.52 26.34
N GLN A 469 16.10 14.05 26.05
CA GLN A 469 14.92 13.91 26.91
C GLN A 469 14.41 12.46 26.93
N SER A 470 14.38 11.78 25.77
CA SER A 470 14.02 10.36 25.67
C SER A 470 15.00 9.49 26.44
N GLU A 471 16.31 9.73 26.30
CA GLU A 471 17.35 9.03 27.04
C GLU A 471 17.14 9.19 28.55
N ARG A 472 16.97 10.44 29.02
CA ARG A 472 16.74 10.72 30.44
C ARG A 472 15.48 10.02 30.96
N ALA A 473 14.38 10.09 30.22
CA ALA A 473 13.11 9.48 30.60
C ALA A 473 13.20 7.96 30.71
N LEU A 474 13.85 7.30 29.75
CA LEU A 474 14.01 5.84 29.77
C LEU A 474 14.96 5.37 30.88
N ILE A 475 16.03 6.12 31.17
CA ILE A 475 16.92 5.83 32.31
C ILE A 475 16.17 5.98 33.64
N GLU A 476 15.38 7.03 33.78
CA GLU A 476 14.54 7.24 34.96
C GLU A 476 13.50 6.12 35.10
N ARG A 477 12.86 5.70 34.00
CA ARG A 477 11.88 4.62 34.02
C ARG A 477 12.50 3.28 34.40
N LEU A 478 13.71 2.97 33.92
CA LEU A 478 14.47 1.80 34.36
C LEU A 478 14.70 1.83 35.88
N ALA A 479 15.13 2.97 36.44
CA ALA A 479 15.35 3.11 37.87
C ALA A 479 14.06 2.95 38.69
N GLN A 480 12.94 3.52 38.23
CA GLN A 480 11.64 3.38 38.88
C GLN A 480 11.17 1.91 38.88
N LEU A 481 11.29 1.21 37.75
CA LEU A 481 10.95 -0.22 37.65
C LEU A 481 11.80 -1.07 38.60
N GLU A 482 13.09 -0.77 38.74
CA GLU A 482 13.95 -1.44 39.74
C GLU A 482 13.48 -1.19 41.17
N MET A 483 13.08 0.05 41.49
CA MET A 483 12.53 0.40 42.80
C MET A 483 11.24 -0.36 43.09
N VAL A 484 10.35 -0.52 42.10
CA VAL A 484 9.13 -1.32 42.24
C VAL A 484 9.48 -2.79 42.49
N MET A 485 10.35 -3.37 41.66
CA MET A 485 10.78 -4.78 41.80
C MET A 485 11.43 -5.07 43.15
N THR A 486 12.10 -4.08 43.74
CA THR A 486 12.80 -4.20 45.03
C THR A 486 11.94 -3.79 46.23
N GLY A 487 10.68 -3.39 46.01
CA GLY A 487 9.74 -2.97 47.05
C GLY A 487 10.03 -1.59 47.64
N LYS A 488 10.85 -0.77 46.98
CA LYS A 488 11.19 0.61 47.39
C LYS A 488 10.21 1.65 46.84
N LEU A 489 9.38 1.26 45.87
CA LEU A 489 8.31 2.08 45.30
C LEU A 489 7.04 1.23 45.23
N GLU A 490 5.94 1.74 45.75
CA GLU A 490 4.64 1.09 45.62
C GLU A 490 4.11 1.27 44.18
N SER A 491 3.47 0.22 43.65
CA SER A 491 2.87 0.25 42.31
C SER A 491 1.63 -0.63 42.28
N ILE A 492 0.67 -0.25 41.45
CA ILE A 492 -0.53 -1.03 41.15
C ILE A 492 -0.27 -2.17 40.16
N LEU A 493 0.90 -2.19 39.52
CA LEU A 493 1.27 -3.14 38.50
C LEU A 493 1.62 -4.51 39.10
N ALA A 494 1.16 -5.58 38.45
CA ALA A 494 1.55 -6.93 38.82
C ALA A 494 3.04 -7.15 38.50
N ARG A 495 3.74 -7.96 39.32
CA ARG A 495 5.18 -8.22 39.16
C ARG A 495 5.60 -8.61 37.75
N GLY A 496 4.86 -9.53 37.10
CA GLY A 496 5.15 -9.94 35.72
C GLY A 496 5.01 -8.81 34.69
N GLN A 497 4.12 -7.83 34.93
CA GLN A 497 4.02 -6.64 34.08
C GLN A 497 5.24 -5.73 34.25
N VAL A 498 5.71 -5.55 35.48
CA VAL A 498 6.92 -4.78 35.78
C VAL A 498 8.15 -5.43 35.13
N GLU A 499 8.26 -6.75 35.19
CA GLU A 499 9.32 -7.52 34.51
C GLU A 499 9.28 -7.30 32.99
N ALA A 500 8.10 -7.40 32.36
CA ALA A 500 7.94 -7.16 30.92
C ALA A 500 8.26 -5.71 30.52
N LEU A 501 7.89 -4.72 31.34
CA LEU A 501 8.22 -3.31 31.11
C LEU A 501 9.72 -3.05 31.28
N LEU A 502 10.38 -3.76 32.18
CA LEU A 502 11.82 -3.66 32.38
C LEU A 502 12.58 -4.19 31.15
N GLU A 503 12.20 -5.36 30.62
CA GLU A 503 12.77 -5.87 29.35
C GLU A 503 12.53 -4.90 28.19
N ARG A 504 11.30 -4.35 28.09
CA ARG A 504 10.95 -3.36 27.06
C ARG A 504 11.81 -2.09 27.16
N THR A 505 12.08 -1.62 28.37
CA THR A 505 12.89 -0.43 28.64
C THR A 505 14.36 -0.67 28.30
N ILE A 506 14.90 -1.85 28.60
CA ILE A 506 16.27 -2.22 28.23
C ILE A 506 16.42 -2.30 26.71
N GLY A 507 15.46 -2.92 26.01
CA GLY A 507 15.43 -2.93 24.55
C GLY A 507 15.34 -1.51 23.95
N ALA A 508 14.54 -0.63 24.55
CA ALA A 508 14.41 0.77 24.17
C ALA A 508 15.72 1.56 24.35
N LEU A 509 16.39 1.40 25.50
CA LEU A 509 17.71 2.00 25.77
C LEU A 509 18.79 1.46 24.82
N SER A 510 18.77 0.16 24.52
CA SER A 510 19.69 -0.44 23.56
C SER A 510 19.46 0.16 22.16
N LYS A 511 18.20 0.30 21.73
CA LYS A 511 17.87 0.92 20.45
C LYS A 511 18.34 2.37 20.33
N LEU A 512 18.33 3.15 21.43
CA LEU A 512 18.90 4.51 21.43
C LEU A 512 20.41 4.53 21.19
N GLY A 513 21.14 3.55 21.74
CA GLY A 513 22.58 3.37 21.53
C GLY A 513 23.48 4.49 22.06
N THR A 514 22.94 5.46 22.81
CA THR A 514 23.72 6.56 23.39
C THR A 514 24.60 6.08 24.53
N SER A 515 25.71 6.80 24.79
CA SER A 515 26.66 6.44 25.86
C SER A 515 25.97 6.33 27.23
N GLY A 516 25.07 7.25 27.57
CA GLY A 516 24.32 7.21 28.84
C GLY A 516 23.35 6.03 28.91
N ALA A 517 22.62 5.74 27.83
CA ALA A 517 21.70 4.59 27.76
C ALA A 517 22.44 3.25 27.92
N LEU A 518 23.55 3.07 27.20
CA LEU A 518 24.39 1.86 27.31
C LEU A 518 24.98 1.72 28.73
N GLN A 519 25.41 2.83 29.35
CA GLN A 519 25.91 2.84 30.73
C GLN A 519 24.81 2.47 31.75
N ALA A 520 23.56 2.87 31.51
CA ALA A 520 22.42 2.51 32.35
C ALA A 520 22.14 1.00 32.28
N ILE A 521 22.16 0.41 31.07
CA ILE A 521 22.03 -1.05 30.87
C ILE A 521 23.14 -1.80 31.61
N VAL A 522 24.39 -1.34 31.49
CA VAL A 522 25.53 -1.94 32.20
C VAL A 522 25.36 -1.87 33.72
N THR A 523 24.87 -0.73 34.21
CA THR A 523 24.63 -0.54 35.65
C THR A 523 23.53 -1.47 36.16
N HIS A 524 22.43 -1.62 35.41
CA HIS A 524 21.39 -2.60 35.69
C HIS A 524 21.93 -4.03 35.69
N GLY A 525 22.65 -4.41 34.63
CA GLY A 525 23.15 -5.77 34.45
C GLY A 525 24.12 -6.24 35.53
N PHE A 526 24.83 -5.32 36.19
CA PHE A 526 25.69 -5.61 37.33
C PHE A 526 25.00 -5.49 38.70
N SER A 527 23.70 -5.17 38.74
CA SER A 527 22.94 -5.12 39.99
C SER A 527 22.83 -6.52 40.60
N ARG A 528 23.13 -6.63 41.91
CA ARG A 528 23.10 -7.88 42.69
C ARG A 528 21.83 -8.04 43.51
N GLN A 529 20.82 -7.23 43.25
CA GLN A 529 19.56 -7.26 44.00
C GLN A 529 18.73 -8.46 43.53
N THR A 530 18.59 -9.48 44.40
CA THR A 530 17.84 -10.71 44.13
C THR A 530 16.45 -10.48 43.52
N PRO A 531 15.67 -9.46 43.93
CA PRO A 531 14.35 -9.23 43.34
C PRO A 531 14.36 -8.89 41.84
N LEU A 532 15.48 -8.45 41.27
CA LEU A 532 15.59 -8.08 39.84
C LEU A 532 15.82 -9.28 38.90
N GLY A 533 15.99 -10.49 39.44
CA GLY A 533 16.24 -11.70 38.66
C GLY A 533 17.64 -11.75 38.05
N HIS A 534 17.76 -12.38 36.87
CA HIS A 534 19.03 -12.59 36.17
C HIS A 534 19.48 -11.36 35.37
N THR A 535 19.81 -10.26 36.08
CA THR A 535 20.19 -8.97 35.48
C THR A 535 21.36 -9.08 34.48
N MET A 536 22.37 -9.90 34.77
CA MET A 536 23.52 -10.10 33.86
C MET A 536 23.14 -10.72 32.51
N ALA A 537 22.06 -11.51 32.45
CA ALA A 537 21.59 -12.09 31.19
C ALA A 537 21.08 -11.00 30.22
N ARG A 538 20.63 -9.87 30.74
CA ARG A 538 20.13 -8.72 29.94
C ARG A 538 21.24 -7.91 29.28
N LEU A 539 22.51 -8.13 29.65
CA LEU A 539 23.65 -7.45 29.02
C LEU A 539 23.86 -7.88 27.56
N THR A 540 23.30 -9.01 27.14
CA THR A 540 23.42 -9.55 25.78
C THR A 540 22.95 -8.58 24.70
N VAL A 541 22.00 -7.70 25.02
CA VAL A 541 21.52 -6.63 24.11
C VAL A 541 22.62 -5.65 23.70
N LEU A 542 23.73 -5.58 24.44
CA LEU A 542 24.89 -4.74 24.10
C LEU A 542 25.70 -5.33 22.94
N GLY A 543 25.57 -6.64 22.68
CA GLY A 543 26.30 -7.33 21.62
C GLY A 543 25.98 -6.84 20.21
N THR A 544 24.89 -6.09 20.02
CA THR A 544 24.54 -5.46 18.74
C THR A 544 25.25 -4.13 18.50
N HIS A 545 26.01 -3.62 19.49
CA HIS A 545 26.65 -2.30 19.45
C HIS A 545 28.18 -2.42 19.41
N ASP A 546 28.80 -1.49 18.69
CA ASP A 546 30.24 -1.26 18.82
C ASP A 546 30.50 -0.32 20.01
N LEU A 547 31.04 -0.89 21.09
CA LEU A 547 31.36 -0.15 22.33
C LEU A 547 32.74 0.50 22.28
N GLY A 548 33.48 0.43 21.17
CA GLY A 548 34.83 0.97 21.04
C GLY A 548 34.95 2.47 21.36
N GLY A 549 33.88 3.24 21.12
CA GLY A 549 33.79 4.66 21.52
C GLY A 549 33.60 4.90 23.02
N ASN A 550 33.34 3.86 23.82
CA ASN A 550 33.02 3.91 25.24
C ASN A 550 34.00 3.05 26.06
N ALA A 551 35.27 3.45 26.11
CA ALA A 551 36.33 2.70 26.79
C ALA A 551 35.97 2.28 28.24
N GLY A 552 35.31 3.16 29.01
CA GLY A 552 34.89 2.84 30.38
C GLY A 552 33.85 1.72 30.49
N ILE A 553 32.98 1.55 29.48
CA ILE A 553 32.04 0.44 29.40
C ILE A 553 32.79 -0.85 29.08
N VAL A 554 33.66 -0.81 28.07
CA VAL A 554 34.49 -1.95 27.65
C VAL A 554 35.34 -2.46 28.81
N ASP A 555 36.05 -1.57 29.50
CA ASP A 555 36.88 -1.91 30.66
C ASP A 555 36.08 -2.59 31.77
N ARG A 556 34.85 -2.12 32.02
CA ARG A 556 33.98 -2.66 33.06
C ARG A 556 33.49 -4.07 32.71
N LEU A 557 33.07 -4.29 31.46
CA LEU A 557 32.65 -5.61 30.96
C LEU A 557 33.82 -6.61 30.94
N VAL A 558 34.97 -6.20 30.41
CA VAL A 558 36.19 -7.02 30.37
C VAL A 558 36.67 -7.37 31.78
N SER A 559 36.67 -6.41 32.70
CA SER A 559 37.07 -6.65 34.10
C SER A 559 36.13 -7.61 34.80
N ALA A 560 34.81 -7.50 34.56
CA ALA A 560 33.84 -8.43 35.09
C ALA A 560 34.03 -9.84 34.52
N LEU A 561 34.24 -9.95 33.21
CA LEU A 561 34.51 -11.22 32.54
C LEU A 561 35.74 -11.92 33.15
N ARG A 562 36.87 -11.20 33.25
CA ARG A 562 38.10 -11.72 33.88
C ARG A 562 37.91 -12.17 35.33
N LYS A 563 37.10 -11.46 36.10
CA LYS A 563 36.82 -11.78 37.51
C LYS A 563 36.02 -13.08 37.67
N GLU A 564 35.10 -13.33 36.76
CA GLU A 564 34.24 -14.53 36.78
C GLU A 564 34.94 -15.75 36.17
N LEU A 565 36.01 -15.59 35.39
CA LEU A 565 36.76 -16.72 34.85
C LEU A 565 37.29 -17.67 35.95
N PRO A 566 37.25 -19.00 35.71
CA PRO A 566 37.87 -19.96 36.61
C PRO A 566 39.38 -19.75 36.72
N SER A 567 39.93 -19.87 37.93
CA SER A 567 41.38 -19.90 38.15
C SER A 567 41.90 -21.34 38.11
N ARG A 568 43.06 -21.55 37.44
CA ARG A 568 43.84 -22.78 37.57
C ARG A 568 44.82 -22.60 38.73
N VAL A 569 44.69 -23.39 39.77
CA VAL A 569 45.67 -23.46 40.87
C VAL A 569 46.20 -24.88 40.93
N LEU A 570 47.51 -25.07 40.69
CA LEU A 570 48.19 -26.36 40.78
C LEU A 570 47.53 -27.51 39.97
N GLY A 571 47.06 -27.21 38.75
CA GLY A 571 46.45 -28.21 37.86
C GLY A 571 44.97 -28.53 38.15
N PHE A 572 44.37 -27.96 39.21
CA PHE A 572 42.95 -28.10 39.51
C PHE A 572 42.18 -26.84 39.09
N VAL A 573 41.05 -27.02 38.39
CA VAL A 573 40.11 -25.95 38.05
C VAL A 573 39.15 -25.76 39.23
N VAL A 574 39.23 -24.60 39.89
CA VAL A 574 38.25 -24.21 40.91
C VAL A 574 36.94 -23.89 40.18
N HIS A 575 35.95 -24.78 40.32
CA HIS A 575 34.64 -24.62 39.67
C HIS A 575 33.88 -23.47 40.36
N LYS A 576 33.86 -22.31 39.71
CA LYS A 576 32.86 -21.26 39.99
C LYS A 576 31.62 -21.59 39.16
N ASN A 577 30.46 -21.61 39.81
CA ASN A 577 29.18 -21.66 39.09
C ASN A 577 29.12 -20.41 38.19
N THR A 578 29.16 -20.61 36.87
CA THR A 578 29.47 -19.54 35.89
C THR A 578 28.35 -19.30 34.86
N PRO A 579 27.05 -19.22 35.27
CA PRO A 579 25.95 -18.97 34.34
C PRO A 579 26.03 -17.58 33.68
N PHE A 580 26.95 -16.73 34.12
CA PHE A 580 27.08 -15.33 33.69
C PHE A 580 28.21 -15.08 32.68
N LEU A 581 29.06 -16.07 32.38
CA LEU A 581 30.17 -15.90 31.43
C LEU A 581 29.68 -15.75 29.99
N VAL A 582 28.73 -16.59 29.56
CA VAL A 582 28.18 -16.56 28.20
C VAL A 582 27.49 -15.21 27.92
N PRO A 583 26.61 -14.67 28.79
CA PRO A 583 26.04 -13.34 28.60
C PRO A 583 27.07 -12.20 28.49
N LEU A 584 28.15 -12.24 29.29
CA LEU A 584 29.21 -11.22 29.21
C LEU A 584 30.01 -11.29 27.91
N ILE A 585 30.25 -12.50 27.39
CA ILE A 585 30.89 -12.70 26.09
C ILE A 585 29.99 -12.19 24.97
N GLN A 586 28.69 -12.54 25.00
CA GLN A 586 27.70 -12.08 24.03
C GLN A 586 27.54 -10.55 24.05
N ALA A 587 27.59 -9.91 25.23
CA ALA A 587 27.54 -8.46 25.38
C ALA A 587 28.71 -7.74 24.69
N LEU A 588 29.85 -8.41 24.48
CA LEU A 588 31.03 -7.87 23.80
C LEU A 588 31.09 -8.21 22.30
N ALA A 589 30.12 -8.95 21.76
CA ALA A 589 30.18 -9.50 20.41
C ALA A 589 30.30 -8.45 19.29
N GLY A 590 29.67 -7.28 19.47
CA GLY A 590 29.72 -6.18 18.51
C GLY A 590 30.97 -5.30 18.58
N THR A 591 31.82 -5.48 19.61
CA THR A 591 32.94 -4.57 19.93
C THR A 591 34.27 -5.15 19.49
N ARG A 592 34.93 -4.49 18.52
CA ARG A 592 36.14 -5.02 17.86
C ARG A 592 37.47 -4.45 18.40
N THR A 593 37.53 -4.06 19.68
CA THR A 593 38.77 -3.48 20.22
C THR A 593 39.84 -4.55 20.50
N PRO A 594 41.15 -4.19 20.50
CA PRO A 594 42.23 -5.12 20.83
C PRO A 594 42.08 -5.78 22.21
N GLU A 595 41.53 -5.06 23.17
CA GLU A 595 41.35 -5.53 24.55
C GLU A 595 40.29 -6.63 24.63
N VAL A 596 39.18 -6.46 23.91
CA VAL A 596 38.12 -7.48 23.80
C VAL A 596 38.65 -8.72 23.10
N ARG A 597 39.32 -8.53 21.96
CA ARG A 597 39.94 -9.63 21.20
C ARG A 597 40.89 -10.45 22.07
N ALA A 598 41.82 -9.78 22.78
CA ALA A 598 42.80 -10.44 23.61
C ALA A 598 42.18 -11.28 24.73
N VAL A 599 41.08 -10.80 25.33
CA VAL A 599 40.38 -11.56 26.38
C VAL A 599 39.60 -12.74 25.84
N LEU A 600 38.99 -12.61 24.66
CA LEU A 600 38.32 -13.75 24.02
C LEU A 600 39.33 -14.82 23.57
N GLU A 601 40.47 -14.42 23.00
CA GLU A 601 41.55 -15.35 22.63
C GLU A 601 42.09 -16.08 23.87
N GLU A 602 42.30 -15.36 24.99
CA GLU A 602 42.67 -15.95 26.28
C GLU A 602 41.65 -17.02 26.75
N ILE A 603 40.35 -16.76 26.57
CA ILE A 603 39.29 -17.68 26.97
C ILE A 603 39.31 -18.95 26.12
N VAL A 604 39.40 -18.82 24.80
CA VAL A 604 39.46 -19.95 23.86
C VAL A 604 40.68 -20.82 24.14
N ASP A 605 41.85 -20.22 24.36
CA ASP A 605 43.09 -20.95 24.64
C ASP A 605 43.04 -21.71 25.97
N ARG A 606 42.45 -21.09 27.01
CA ARG A 606 42.43 -21.66 28.36
C ARG A 606 41.29 -22.62 28.61
N PHE A 607 40.18 -22.51 27.87
CA PHE A 607 38.93 -23.24 28.11
C PHE A 607 38.23 -23.69 26.81
N PRO A 608 38.92 -24.41 25.89
CA PRO A 608 38.35 -24.76 24.60
C PRO A 608 37.12 -25.69 24.71
N ASP A 609 37.11 -26.63 25.65
CA ASP A 609 36.05 -27.63 25.81
C ASP A 609 34.90 -27.18 26.74
N ARG A 610 34.64 -25.87 26.83
CA ARG A 610 33.60 -25.30 27.71
C ARG A 610 32.65 -24.43 26.88
N ASP A 611 31.37 -24.42 27.25
CA ASP A 611 30.33 -23.66 26.53
C ASP A 611 30.66 -22.16 26.35
N PHE A 612 31.33 -21.54 27.33
CA PHE A 612 31.78 -20.15 27.22
C PHE A 612 33.07 -19.99 26.39
N GLY A 613 33.89 -21.04 26.25
CA GLY A 613 34.98 -21.12 25.28
C GLY A 613 34.44 -21.16 23.86
N ASP A 614 33.45 -22.02 23.60
CA ASP A 614 32.75 -22.08 22.31
C ASP A 614 32.07 -20.75 21.96
N ALA A 615 31.42 -20.12 22.94
CA ALA A 615 30.82 -18.79 22.75
C ALA A 615 31.87 -17.73 22.37
N ALA A 616 33.04 -17.74 23.02
CA ALA A 616 34.14 -16.82 22.71
C ALA A 616 34.73 -17.08 21.31
N ALA A 617 34.89 -18.35 20.92
CA ALA A 617 35.35 -18.74 19.60
C ALA A 617 34.39 -18.26 18.50
N LYS A 618 33.09 -18.47 18.68
CA LYS A 618 32.05 -17.97 17.75
C LYS A 618 32.09 -16.46 17.58
N VAL A 619 32.32 -15.71 18.66
CA VAL A 619 32.47 -14.25 18.58
C VAL A 619 33.74 -13.88 17.81
N LEU A 620 34.87 -14.54 18.08
CA LEU A 620 36.14 -14.29 17.38
C LEU A 620 36.08 -14.63 15.88
N ASP A 621 35.35 -15.67 15.48
CA ASP A 621 35.12 -15.99 14.06
C ASP A 621 34.45 -14.82 13.33
N GLY A 622 33.58 -14.08 14.01
CA GLY A 622 32.94 -12.86 13.51
C GLY A 622 33.87 -11.64 13.39
N PHE A 623 35.08 -11.66 13.97
CA PHE A 623 36.04 -10.55 13.88
C PHE A 623 36.76 -10.50 12.52
N GLY A 624 36.73 -11.61 11.75
CA GLY A 624 37.30 -11.70 10.40
C GLY A 624 36.31 -11.42 9.27
N ALA A 625 35.01 -11.44 9.55
CA ALA A 625 33.98 -11.02 8.61
C ALA A 625 33.95 -9.49 8.56
N THR A 626 34.18 -8.92 7.36
CA THR A 626 33.87 -7.51 7.11
C THR A 626 32.47 -7.23 7.66
N PRO A 627 32.25 -6.11 8.39
CA PRO A 627 30.90 -5.73 8.73
C PRO A 627 30.07 -5.77 7.45
N ARG A 628 28.90 -6.40 7.49
CA ARG A 628 27.87 -6.16 6.48
C ARG A 628 27.59 -4.66 6.54
N ASN A 629 28.33 -3.90 5.72
CA ASN A 629 27.86 -2.63 5.23
C ASN A 629 26.65 -2.99 4.39
N ASP A 630 25.45 -2.80 4.92
CA ASP A 630 24.22 -2.75 4.14
C ASP A 630 24.21 -1.46 3.30
N GLY A 631 25.23 -1.29 2.47
CA GLY A 631 25.57 -0.04 1.80
C GLY A 631 26.44 -0.22 0.55
N GLY A 632 25.93 -0.92 -0.47
CA GLY A 632 26.30 -0.73 -1.89
C GLY A 632 26.24 -1.97 -2.81
N PRO A 633 25.84 -1.85 -4.10
CA PRO A 633 24.82 -0.98 -4.68
C PRO A 633 23.52 -1.76 -4.93
N ALA A 634 22.43 -1.36 -4.28
CA ALA A 634 21.10 -1.73 -4.74
C ALA A 634 20.85 -1.02 -6.09
N GLY A 635 20.63 -1.80 -7.16
CA GLY A 635 19.95 -1.26 -8.33
C GLY A 635 18.52 -0.87 -7.92
N LEU A 636 18.02 0.28 -8.37
CA LEU A 636 16.63 0.66 -8.13
C LEU A 636 15.75 -0.25 -8.99
N SER A 637 14.89 -1.07 -8.41
CA SER A 637 13.94 -1.89 -9.16
C SER A 637 12.55 -1.81 -8.55
N GLY A 638 11.52 -1.81 -9.38
CA GLY A 638 10.14 -1.70 -8.91
C GLY A 638 9.13 -1.86 -10.05
N ASP A 639 7.87 -1.64 -9.72
CA ASP A 639 6.76 -1.66 -10.68
C ASP A 639 6.56 -0.26 -11.28
N VAL A 640 6.46 -0.18 -12.61
CA VAL A 640 6.24 1.06 -13.35
C VAL A 640 4.81 1.55 -13.16
N GLU A 641 3.83 0.65 -12.97
CA GLU A 641 2.43 1.01 -12.70
C GLU A 641 2.27 1.66 -11.32
N LEU A 642 3.07 1.22 -10.34
CA LEU A 642 3.05 1.77 -8.98
C LEU A 642 3.82 3.08 -8.85
N PHE A 643 5.00 3.17 -9.46
CA PHE A 643 5.84 4.36 -9.35
C PHE A 643 5.40 5.48 -10.30
N GLY A 644 4.91 5.11 -11.49
CA GLY A 644 4.72 6.01 -12.62
C GLY A 644 6.04 6.42 -13.27
N LEU A 645 6.12 6.32 -14.60
CA LEU A 645 7.32 6.71 -15.36
C LEU A 645 7.78 8.16 -15.10
N PRO A 646 6.90 9.18 -15.00
CA PRO A 646 7.31 10.55 -14.66
C PRO A 646 8.06 10.64 -13.32
N ASN A 647 7.49 10.06 -12.26
CA ASN A 647 8.06 10.10 -10.91
C ASN A 647 9.37 9.33 -10.81
N LEU A 648 9.47 8.20 -11.51
CA LEU A 648 10.70 7.43 -11.59
C LEU A 648 11.83 8.27 -12.21
N LEU A 649 11.57 8.89 -13.35
CA LEU A 649 12.57 9.73 -14.03
C LEU A 649 12.94 10.96 -13.21
N GLN A 650 11.97 11.61 -12.56
CA GLN A 650 12.27 12.71 -11.65
C GLN A 650 13.09 12.24 -10.44
N SER A 651 12.74 11.12 -9.81
CA SER A 651 13.48 10.59 -8.65
C SER A 651 14.93 10.29 -9.00
N LEU A 652 15.18 9.75 -10.20
CA LEU A 652 16.53 9.51 -10.73
C LEU A 652 17.27 10.84 -10.99
N SER A 653 16.58 11.86 -11.49
CA SER A 653 17.10 13.22 -11.69
C SER A 653 17.47 13.92 -10.38
N ASP A 654 16.57 13.91 -9.40
CA ASP A 654 16.75 14.54 -8.10
C ASP A 654 17.91 13.89 -7.34
N SER A 655 18.01 12.57 -7.45
CA SER A 655 19.09 11.76 -6.89
C SER A 655 20.42 11.88 -7.67
N GLN A 656 20.46 12.61 -8.78
CA GLN A 656 21.63 12.80 -9.65
C GLN A 656 22.30 11.47 -10.04
N LEU A 657 21.49 10.44 -10.32
CA LEU A 657 22.01 9.11 -10.60
C LEU A 657 22.38 8.95 -12.09
N THR A 658 23.62 8.56 -12.34
CA THR A 658 24.12 8.20 -13.67
C THR A 658 24.08 6.68 -13.87
N GLY A 659 23.50 6.23 -14.98
CA GLY A 659 23.33 4.81 -15.27
C GLY A 659 22.25 4.51 -16.31
N THR A 660 21.88 3.24 -16.41
CA THR A 660 20.94 2.73 -17.41
C THR A 660 19.67 2.24 -16.73
N LEU A 661 18.54 2.82 -17.11
CA LEU A 661 17.19 2.38 -16.77
C LEU A 661 16.69 1.41 -17.85
N THR A 662 16.25 0.22 -17.45
CA THR A 662 15.63 -0.79 -18.33
C THR A 662 14.19 -1.03 -17.88
N MET A 663 13.24 -0.99 -18.80
CA MET A 663 11.83 -1.31 -18.55
C MET A 663 11.47 -2.65 -19.17
N MET A 664 10.75 -3.46 -18.41
CA MET A 664 10.34 -4.81 -18.74
C MET A 664 8.81 -4.89 -18.70
N ASP A 665 8.20 -5.63 -19.62
CA ASP A 665 6.77 -5.91 -19.61
C ASP A 665 6.38 -6.93 -18.51
N ARG A 666 5.08 -7.26 -18.40
CA ARG A 666 4.57 -8.26 -17.45
C ARG A 666 5.14 -9.68 -17.67
N GLU A 667 5.67 -9.97 -18.85
CA GLU A 667 6.33 -11.25 -19.16
C GLU A 667 7.83 -11.23 -18.82
N GLY A 668 8.34 -10.09 -18.31
CA GLY A 668 9.74 -9.89 -17.96
C GLY A 668 10.65 -9.57 -19.15
N LYS A 669 10.07 -9.28 -20.32
CA LYS A 669 10.84 -8.98 -21.53
C LYS A 669 11.16 -7.48 -21.60
N PRO A 670 12.41 -7.08 -21.86
CA PRO A 670 12.77 -5.67 -21.97
C PRO A 670 12.13 -5.06 -23.23
N PHE A 671 11.41 -3.96 -23.07
CA PHE A 671 10.79 -3.22 -24.18
C PHE A 671 11.38 -1.81 -24.38
N ALA A 672 12.02 -1.26 -23.33
CA ALA A 672 12.65 0.05 -23.40
C ALA A 672 13.89 0.18 -22.53
N ARG A 673 14.78 1.09 -22.93
CA ARG A 673 16.01 1.44 -22.22
C ARG A 673 16.26 2.94 -22.31
N LEU A 674 16.61 3.56 -21.19
CA LEU A 674 17.04 4.95 -21.08
C LEU A 674 18.41 5.02 -20.42
N ASP A 675 19.32 5.80 -20.98
CA ASP A 675 20.64 6.06 -20.45
C ASP A 675 20.67 7.50 -19.89
N LEU A 676 20.98 7.62 -18.60
CA LEU A 676 20.95 8.87 -17.84
C LEU A 676 22.36 9.31 -17.45
N GLU A 677 22.66 10.59 -17.67
CA GLU A 677 23.91 11.25 -17.30
C GLU A 677 23.61 12.65 -16.79
N ASP A 678 24.04 13.00 -15.57
CA ASP A 678 23.97 14.37 -15.03
C ASP A 678 22.60 15.05 -15.19
N ARG A 679 21.51 14.34 -14.83
CA ARG A 679 20.09 14.78 -14.95
C ARG A 679 19.55 14.89 -16.38
N MET A 680 20.30 14.41 -17.35
CA MET A 680 19.92 14.37 -18.75
C MET A 680 19.65 12.94 -19.18
N ILE A 681 18.74 12.78 -20.14
CA ILE A 681 18.59 11.54 -20.90
C ILE A 681 19.52 11.66 -22.11
N VAL A 682 20.61 10.89 -22.10
CA VAL A 682 21.63 10.89 -23.16
C VAL A 682 21.41 9.79 -24.19
N GLY A 683 20.54 8.82 -23.88
CA GLY A 683 20.13 7.76 -24.81
C GLY A 683 18.74 7.23 -24.45
N CYS A 684 17.94 6.91 -25.45
CA CYS A 684 16.65 6.25 -25.26
C CYS A 684 16.37 5.30 -26.43
N THR A 685 15.86 4.11 -26.13
CA THR A 685 15.44 3.10 -27.10
C THR A 685 14.12 2.49 -26.65
N THR A 686 13.17 2.37 -27.57
CA THR A 686 11.83 1.82 -27.33
C THR A 686 11.42 1.02 -28.56
N GLY A 687 11.37 -0.31 -28.45
CA GLY A 687 11.20 -1.17 -29.61
C GLY A 687 12.28 -0.97 -30.67
N GLN A 688 11.91 -0.44 -31.84
CA GLN A 688 12.84 -0.11 -32.94
C GLN A 688 13.23 1.38 -33.00
N LEU A 689 12.62 2.22 -32.16
CA LEU A 689 12.86 3.66 -32.14
C LEU A 689 14.07 3.99 -31.27
N ASN A 690 14.76 5.09 -31.61
CA ASN A 690 15.90 5.61 -30.87
C ASN A 690 15.76 7.13 -30.61
N GLY A 691 16.50 7.63 -29.62
CA GLY A 691 16.59 9.05 -29.30
C GLY A 691 15.26 9.63 -28.80
N GLU A 692 14.96 10.87 -29.17
CA GLU A 692 13.77 11.58 -28.67
C GLU A 692 12.46 10.87 -29.06
N THR A 693 12.37 10.33 -30.29
CA THR A 693 11.18 9.59 -30.74
C THR A 693 10.89 8.36 -29.90
N ALA A 694 11.95 7.66 -29.45
CA ALA A 694 11.80 6.53 -28.53
C ALA A 694 11.27 6.97 -27.17
N PHE A 695 11.72 8.13 -26.68
CA PHE A 695 11.29 8.68 -25.41
C PHE A 695 9.81 9.06 -25.44
N TRP A 696 9.35 9.79 -26.47
CA TRP A 696 7.94 10.16 -26.62
C TRP A 696 7.01 8.94 -26.70
N GLN A 697 7.45 7.91 -27.44
CA GLN A 697 6.69 6.67 -27.63
C GLN A 697 6.34 5.96 -26.31
N LEU A 698 7.17 6.10 -25.26
CA LEU A 698 6.93 5.49 -23.94
C LEU A 698 5.70 6.06 -23.25
N PHE A 699 5.44 7.35 -23.44
CA PHE A 699 4.30 8.04 -22.84
C PHE A 699 3.06 7.88 -23.69
N GLU A 700 3.19 7.89 -25.02
CA GLU A 700 2.07 7.69 -25.95
C GLU A 700 1.43 6.30 -25.82
N ARG A 701 2.24 5.26 -25.58
CA ARG A 701 1.79 3.88 -25.37
C ARG A 701 2.34 3.33 -24.05
N PRO A 702 1.70 3.67 -22.91
CA PRO A 702 2.06 3.10 -21.62
C PRO A 702 2.03 1.57 -21.68
N THR A 703 3.12 0.93 -21.25
CA THR A 703 3.17 -0.54 -21.15
C THR A 703 3.31 -0.91 -19.67
N PRO A 704 2.34 -1.65 -19.10
CA PRO A 704 2.43 -2.23 -17.77
C PRO A 704 3.69 -3.07 -17.59
N GLY A 705 4.36 -2.97 -16.44
CA GLY A 705 5.49 -3.83 -16.12
C GLY A 705 6.44 -3.28 -15.07
N THR A 706 7.68 -3.75 -15.07
CA THR A 706 8.67 -3.45 -14.04
C THR A 706 9.86 -2.70 -14.61
N PHE A 707 10.64 -2.06 -13.74
CA PHE A 707 11.88 -1.39 -14.12
C PHE A 707 13.07 -1.88 -13.31
N SER A 708 14.26 -1.71 -13.88
CA SER A 708 15.54 -1.90 -13.20
C SER A 708 16.52 -0.82 -13.63
N PHE A 709 17.10 -0.13 -12.65
CA PHE A 709 18.15 0.87 -12.85
C PHE A 709 19.49 0.33 -12.38
N LYS A 710 20.47 0.33 -13.29
CA LYS A 710 21.84 -0.06 -12.99
C LYS A 710 22.74 1.17 -13.08
N ARG A 711 23.38 1.52 -11.96
CA ARG A 711 24.43 2.54 -11.93
C ARG A 711 25.60 2.07 -12.79
N GLY A 712 26.12 2.94 -13.63
CA GLY A 712 27.18 2.58 -14.56
C GLY A 712 27.44 3.68 -15.58
N LYS A 713 28.37 3.42 -16.50
CA LYS A 713 28.66 4.33 -17.60
C LYS A 713 27.49 4.27 -18.60
N PRO A 714 26.79 5.38 -18.87
CA PRO A 714 25.70 5.41 -19.83
C PRO A 714 26.26 5.22 -21.24
N GLU A 715 25.46 4.62 -22.13
CA GLU A 715 25.76 4.57 -23.56
C GLU A 715 24.97 5.68 -24.26
N PRO A 716 25.60 6.82 -24.61
CA PRO A 716 24.90 7.90 -25.28
C PRO A 716 24.37 7.43 -26.63
N GLY A 717 23.10 7.73 -26.89
CA GLY A 717 22.40 7.39 -28.13
C GLY A 717 22.58 8.46 -29.22
N GLU A 718 21.96 8.24 -30.36
CA GLU A 718 21.85 9.24 -31.42
C GLU A 718 20.77 10.29 -31.04
N GLY A 719 21.15 11.56 -30.95
CA GLY A 719 20.23 12.67 -30.64
C GLY A 719 20.84 13.75 -29.74
N GLN A 720 20.08 14.80 -29.45
CA GLN A 720 20.44 15.77 -28.42
C GLN A 720 20.02 15.23 -27.04
N PRO A 721 20.83 15.45 -25.98
CA PRO A 721 20.42 15.10 -24.62
C PRO A 721 19.15 15.85 -24.21
N LEU A 722 18.21 15.15 -23.56
CA LEU A 722 16.95 15.73 -23.09
C LEU A 722 17.03 16.06 -21.60
N GLU A 723 16.61 17.27 -21.22
CA GLU A 723 16.34 17.60 -19.82
C GLU A 723 15.08 16.87 -19.35
N ILE A 724 15.18 16.15 -18.22
CA ILE A 724 14.13 15.23 -17.77
C ILE A 724 12.78 15.92 -17.57
N MET A 725 12.73 17.06 -16.86
CA MET A 725 11.45 17.71 -16.54
C MET A 725 10.75 18.33 -17.75
N PRO A 726 11.42 19.14 -18.59
CA PRO A 726 10.83 19.61 -19.84
C PRO A 726 10.35 18.48 -20.74
N ALA A 727 11.12 17.38 -20.82
CA ALA A 727 10.74 16.21 -21.61
C ALA A 727 9.48 15.54 -21.05
N ILE A 728 9.37 15.31 -19.74
CA ILE A 728 8.16 14.75 -19.13
C ILE A 728 6.92 15.59 -19.47
N LEU A 729 7.00 16.93 -19.34
CA LEU A 729 5.86 17.81 -19.61
C LEU A 729 5.43 17.77 -21.07
N GLU A 730 6.38 17.77 -22.02
CA GLU A 730 6.09 17.62 -23.45
C GLU A 730 5.51 16.24 -23.77
N ALA A 731 6.02 15.18 -23.14
CA ALA A 731 5.52 13.82 -23.33
C ALA A 731 4.06 13.67 -22.84
N LEU A 732 3.70 14.29 -21.72
CA LEU A 732 2.33 14.33 -21.22
C LEU A 732 1.39 15.11 -22.16
N ARG A 733 1.84 16.27 -22.68
CA ARG A 733 1.08 17.02 -23.69
C ARG A 733 0.82 16.17 -24.95
N ARG A 734 1.84 15.45 -25.42
CA ARG A 734 1.73 14.55 -26.58
C ARG A 734 0.82 13.35 -26.32
N HIS A 735 0.85 12.78 -25.13
CA HIS A 735 -0.05 11.69 -24.74
C HIS A 735 -1.53 12.11 -24.88
N ASP A 736 -1.89 13.26 -24.34
CA ASP A 736 -3.26 13.78 -24.42
C ASP A 736 -3.71 14.01 -25.87
N GLU A 737 -2.84 14.63 -26.68
CA GLU A 737 -3.14 14.87 -28.10
C GLU A 737 -3.15 13.59 -28.93
N TYR A 738 -2.31 12.61 -28.61
CA TYR A 738 -2.32 11.28 -29.24
C TYR A 738 -3.65 10.58 -28.98
N ASN A 739 -4.13 10.57 -27.72
CA ASN A 739 -5.42 9.99 -27.37
C ASN A 739 -6.58 10.69 -28.09
N ALA A 740 -6.54 12.03 -28.19
CA ALA A 740 -7.53 12.78 -28.96
C ALA A 740 -7.51 12.42 -30.46
N ALA A 741 -6.32 12.31 -31.07
CA ALA A 741 -6.19 11.88 -32.46
C ALA A 741 -6.62 10.42 -32.67
N ARG A 742 -6.35 9.54 -31.70
CA ARG A 742 -6.75 8.13 -31.71
C ARG A 742 -8.26 7.94 -31.61
N ALA A 743 -8.98 8.85 -30.94
CA ALA A 743 -10.44 8.85 -30.95
C ALA A 743 -11.02 9.15 -32.35
N ILE A 744 -10.33 9.95 -33.17
CA ILE A 744 -10.73 10.26 -34.56
C ILE A 744 -10.26 9.16 -35.53
N ALA A 745 -9.04 8.66 -35.32
CA ALA A 745 -8.43 7.59 -36.09
C ALA A 745 -8.12 6.37 -35.19
N PRO A 746 -9.09 5.46 -34.94
CA PRO A 746 -8.86 4.21 -34.19
C PRO A 746 -7.83 3.28 -34.84
N ASP A 747 -7.26 2.36 -34.07
CA ASP A 747 -6.13 1.50 -34.50
C ASP A 747 -6.43 0.67 -35.76
N ASP A 748 -7.66 0.22 -35.87
CA ASP A 748 -8.20 -0.67 -36.90
C ASP A 748 -8.92 0.08 -38.03
N ALA A 749 -8.90 1.42 -38.03
CA ALA A 749 -9.66 2.22 -38.98
C ALA A 749 -9.30 1.86 -40.43
N ALA A 750 -10.26 1.28 -41.16
CA ALA A 750 -10.16 1.06 -42.59
C ALA A 750 -10.49 2.37 -43.31
N LEU A 751 -9.48 2.96 -43.96
CA LEU A 751 -9.58 4.26 -44.60
C LEU A 751 -9.16 4.18 -46.06
N VAL A 752 -9.81 4.98 -46.91
CA VAL A 752 -9.48 5.15 -48.32
C VAL A 752 -9.25 6.61 -48.64
N ALA A 753 -8.54 6.88 -49.74
CA ALA A 753 -8.36 8.24 -50.22
C ALA A 753 -9.71 8.86 -50.62
N GLY A 754 -10.00 10.04 -50.06
CA GLY A 754 -11.13 10.87 -50.45
C GLY A 754 -10.84 11.74 -51.67
N ASP A 755 -11.73 12.70 -51.93
CA ASP A 755 -11.67 13.58 -53.10
C ASP A 755 -10.82 14.84 -52.85
N VAL A 756 -10.30 15.00 -51.64
CA VAL A 756 -9.50 16.16 -51.20
C VAL A 756 -8.02 15.75 -51.14
N GLN A 757 -7.14 16.64 -51.59
CA GLN A 757 -5.69 16.40 -51.51
C GLN A 757 -5.19 16.50 -50.05
N PRO A 758 -4.24 15.65 -49.64
CA PRO A 758 -3.69 15.69 -48.29
C PRO A 758 -2.89 16.97 -48.05
N THR A 759 -3.11 17.60 -46.90
CA THR A 759 -2.35 18.78 -46.44
C THR A 759 -1.53 18.43 -45.19
N PRO A 760 -0.41 19.13 -44.92
CA PRO A 760 0.35 18.96 -43.68
C PRO A 760 -0.44 19.49 -42.47
N CYS A 761 -0.12 18.98 -41.27
CA CYS A 761 -0.47 19.64 -40.01
C CYS A 761 0.37 20.92 -39.85
N GLU A 762 -0.12 21.93 -39.12
CA GLU A 762 0.55 23.24 -38.98
C GLU A 762 2.00 23.14 -38.46
N ASP A 763 2.31 22.16 -37.60
CA ASP A 763 3.62 21.99 -36.97
C ASP A 763 4.51 20.93 -37.65
N GLU A 764 3.98 20.18 -38.64
CA GLU A 764 4.70 19.07 -39.27
C GLU A 764 5.36 19.53 -40.59
N VAL A 765 6.68 19.68 -40.54
CA VAL A 765 7.48 20.22 -41.65
C VAL A 765 8.21 19.13 -42.45
N ASP A 766 8.29 17.90 -41.95
CA ASP A 766 8.97 16.81 -42.65
C ASP A 766 8.12 16.26 -43.81
N THR A 767 8.35 16.83 -44.99
CA THR A 767 7.61 16.47 -46.21
C THR A 767 7.82 15.01 -46.62
N ASN A 768 8.97 14.40 -46.29
CA ASN A 768 9.24 13.00 -46.62
C ASN A 768 8.43 12.07 -45.73
N PHE A 769 8.37 12.37 -44.42
CA PHE A 769 7.52 11.67 -43.47
C PHE A 769 6.05 11.75 -43.86
N ILE A 770 5.52 12.95 -44.13
CA ILE A 770 4.12 13.15 -44.55
C ILE A 770 3.79 12.30 -45.79
N ARG A 771 4.67 12.31 -46.79
CA ARG A 771 4.50 11.51 -48.01
C ARG A 771 4.50 10.01 -47.70
N ALA A 772 5.40 9.53 -46.84
CA ALA A 772 5.47 8.13 -46.46
C ALA A 772 4.20 7.66 -45.73
N VAL A 773 3.67 8.48 -44.82
CA VAL A 773 2.40 8.21 -44.13
C VAL A 773 1.25 8.19 -45.12
N TRP A 774 1.17 9.19 -46.02
CA TRP A 774 0.09 9.27 -47.02
C TRP A 774 0.05 8.07 -47.97
N VAL A 775 1.20 7.62 -48.48
CA VAL A 775 1.27 6.46 -49.38
C VAL A 775 0.71 5.20 -48.72
N LYS A 776 0.99 4.99 -47.43
CA LYS A 776 0.44 3.86 -46.68
C LYS A 776 -1.05 4.05 -46.38
N ALA A 777 -1.45 5.25 -45.93
CA ALA A 777 -2.84 5.54 -45.60
C ALA A 777 -3.78 5.42 -46.80
N SER A 778 -3.40 6.02 -47.95
CA SER A 778 -4.17 5.96 -49.19
C SER A 778 -4.24 4.57 -49.82
N SER A 779 -3.33 3.66 -49.45
CA SER A 779 -3.37 2.25 -49.87
C SER A 779 -4.13 1.33 -48.90
N GLY A 780 -4.82 1.91 -47.90
CA GLY A 780 -5.67 1.18 -46.97
C GLY A 780 -4.94 0.61 -45.75
N ALA A 781 -3.72 1.06 -45.45
CA ALA A 781 -3.09 0.73 -44.18
C ALA A 781 -3.88 1.37 -43.02
N THR A 782 -4.18 0.59 -41.98
CA THR A 782 -4.77 1.13 -40.75
C THR A 782 -3.75 2.00 -40.01
N PRO A 783 -4.18 2.93 -39.14
CA PRO A 783 -3.28 3.74 -38.33
C PRO A 783 -2.23 2.91 -37.58
N GLU A 784 -2.63 1.80 -36.94
CA GLU A 784 -1.70 0.91 -36.22
C GLU A 784 -0.66 0.27 -37.15
N LYS A 785 -1.07 -0.22 -38.31
CA LYS A 785 -0.14 -0.80 -39.31
C LYS A 785 0.82 0.25 -39.85
N CYS A 786 0.37 1.50 -39.94
CA CYS A 786 1.19 2.61 -40.40
C CYS A 786 2.23 2.99 -39.34
N GLU A 787 1.84 3.08 -38.08
CA GLU A 787 2.73 3.29 -36.93
C GLU A 787 3.80 2.19 -36.83
N ALA A 788 3.41 0.92 -36.96
CA ALA A 788 4.36 -0.19 -36.92
C ALA A 788 5.35 -0.23 -38.10
N ALA A 789 5.01 0.43 -39.22
CA ALA A 789 5.77 0.35 -40.46
C ALA A 789 6.57 1.61 -40.82
N ILE A 790 6.48 2.67 -40.01
CA ILE A 790 7.22 3.91 -40.17
C ILE A 790 8.08 4.11 -38.91
N ALA A 791 9.36 4.42 -39.10
CA ALA A 791 10.27 4.71 -38.00
C ALA A 791 10.03 6.12 -37.41
N SER A 792 8.87 6.32 -36.78
CA SER A 792 8.51 7.53 -36.01
C SER A 792 7.59 7.15 -34.86
N ASP A 793 7.45 8.04 -33.89
CA ASP A 793 6.46 7.93 -32.81
C ASP A 793 5.01 7.93 -33.32
N GLY A 794 4.13 7.29 -32.53
CA GLY A 794 2.72 7.14 -32.82
C GLY A 794 1.98 8.47 -32.92
N TYR A 795 2.32 9.43 -32.05
CA TYR A 795 1.74 10.78 -32.03
C TYR A 795 1.78 11.48 -33.40
N ARG A 796 2.95 11.53 -34.05
CA ARG A 796 3.10 12.18 -35.37
C ARG A 796 2.24 11.52 -36.45
N VAL A 797 2.21 10.19 -36.47
CA VAL A 797 1.40 9.44 -37.45
C VAL A 797 -0.08 9.70 -37.19
N ARG A 798 -0.52 9.60 -35.92
CA ARG A 798 -1.94 9.72 -35.56
C ARG A 798 -2.52 11.09 -35.85
N ARG A 799 -1.76 12.16 -35.61
CA ARG A 799 -2.17 13.53 -35.95
C ARG A 799 -2.44 13.71 -37.44
N LEU A 800 -1.60 13.13 -38.32
CA LEU A 800 -1.81 13.20 -39.76
C LEU A 800 -3.07 12.45 -40.20
N TYR A 801 -3.32 11.26 -39.66
CA TYR A 801 -4.55 10.52 -39.94
C TYR A 801 -5.79 11.32 -39.50
N ALA A 802 -5.79 11.83 -38.27
CA ALA A 802 -6.90 12.65 -37.76
C ALA A 802 -7.14 13.89 -38.64
N HIS A 803 -6.07 14.62 -38.99
CA HIS A 803 -6.15 15.80 -39.85
C HIS A 803 -6.69 15.49 -41.26
N TRP A 804 -6.26 14.38 -41.87
CA TRP A 804 -6.74 13.98 -43.19
C TRP A 804 -8.17 13.48 -43.18
N ILE A 805 -8.62 12.83 -42.11
CA ILE A 805 -10.04 12.49 -41.93
C ILE A 805 -10.88 13.77 -41.84
N GLU A 806 -10.43 14.75 -41.04
CA GLU A 806 -11.14 16.02 -40.84
C GLU A 806 -11.29 16.85 -42.13
N THR A 807 -10.18 16.98 -42.86
CA THR A 807 -10.13 17.68 -44.15
C THR A 807 -10.83 16.91 -45.28
N GLY A 808 -11.13 15.61 -45.07
CA GLY A 808 -11.79 14.74 -46.05
C GLY A 808 -10.83 14.17 -47.10
N ALA A 809 -9.52 14.27 -46.87
CA ALA A 809 -8.49 13.61 -47.67
C ALA A 809 -8.46 12.10 -47.42
N LEU A 810 -8.81 11.65 -46.21
CA LEU A 810 -9.15 10.26 -45.92
C LEU A 810 -10.62 10.15 -45.55
N LYS A 811 -11.24 9.04 -45.92
CA LYS A 811 -12.63 8.71 -45.57
C LYS A 811 -12.72 7.25 -45.14
N PRO A 812 -13.71 6.87 -44.30
CA PRO A 812 -14.02 5.47 -44.04
C PRO A 812 -14.18 4.68 -45.35
N ALA A 813 -13.58 3.50 -45.41
CA ALA A 813 -13.59 2.61 -46.58
C ALA A 813 -15.00 2.13 -46.97
#